data_AF-A0AAF0KZ02-F1
#
_entry.id   AF-A0AAF0KZ02-F1
#
_cell.length_a   1.000
_cell.length_b   1.000
_cell.length_c   1.000
_cell.angle_alpha   90.00
_cell.angle_beta   90.00
_cell.angle_gamma   90.00
#
_symmetry.space_group_name_H-M   'P 1'
#
loop_
_entity.id
_entity.type
_entity.pdbx_description
1 polymer ?
#
loop_
_entity_poly.entity_id
_entity_poly.type
_entity_poly.pdbx_seq_one_letter_code
_entity_poly.pdbx_strand_id
1 'polypeptide(L)'
;MARSGWRRLLGPTGGADAAASTPTALEPVEPRLPVDTSLVTEPPRPSTDGFDVLVTVAESAYRAGEHRAVVRSAREAGAVGVVVSVYDLHAGPTSTYPPVSAGEDHAVARATVAATWGGAVAAARPLLRSAVTVVQDASVTMPGTAHGRLVAALDGEARQARVALAVVRTGDDVVASAGAALVQRTAPVASLLRGHPVEDADLLDGAVVFAGDEPCFAVRTADLAVPVRTVDTRTAVARLTRDSADAGGGTCVVVALGRVYRTGAFRERRYDTDAAEALTRWRTRTDDDAVHALARAGLVPGEPSAEPAGAPVALREPVLRVERGPERLALRDRGERLRWSVRIAAHPGPRGDDWGDTFFAHDLAAALRSLGQEVVVDHRESHVRPLSEHLDDVTLTLRGLDDTPVHPSATNVLWVISHPDLVTGAELARYDLRFAAGPVWASRVSAETGLHVEPLLQATDPARFHPGPVDPRYAGLDTAFVGKTRAVFRPVVRDAVAAGLDLAVWGEGWEGLLPDGVHRGVFVPNDELPALYRSARVVLNDHWDDMARDGFVSNRLFDAAATGALVVTDPVPGVEELFHGAVRTYASVADLRALVRQGETASAADRVDRGRRVGAEHAFVRRAEVLLDAVRQRRSVG
;
A
#
# COMPACT_ATOMS: atom_id res chain seq x y z
N MET A 1 -28.77 -41.51 27.59
CA MET A 1 -29.85 -41.86 28.56
C MET A 1 -30.37 -40.54 29.12
N ALA A 2 -31.39 -39.92 28.51
CA ALA A 2 -32.84 -40.08 28.78
C ALA A 2 -33.20 -39.47 30.17
N ARG A 3 -34.13 -38.51 30.35
CA ARG A 3 -35.50 -38.30 29.83
C ARG A 3 -35.89 -36.82 30.10
N SER A 4 -36.36 -36.02 29.13
CA SER A 4 -37.73 -35.87 28.60
C SER A 4 -38.77 -35.29 29.58
N GLY A 5 -39.38 -34.16 29.22
CA GLY A 5 -40.60 -33.64 29.83
C GLY A 5 -41.44 -32.82 28.86
N TRP A 6 -42.23 -33.49 28.02
CA TRP A 6 -43.32 -32.91 27.23
C TRP A 6 -44.62 -32.95 28.05
N ARG A 7 -45.42 -31.88 28.03
CA ARG A 7 -46.89 -31.96 28.12
C ARG A 7 -47.56 -30.84 27.32
N ARG A 8 -48.30 -31.23 26.28
CA ARG A 8 -49.49 -30.54 25.74
C ARG A 8 -50.72 -31.33 26.21
N LEU A 9 -51.87 -30.66 26.41
CA LEU A 9 -53.16 -30.88 25.72
C LEU A 9 -54.38 -30.33 26.52
N LEU A 10 -55.12 -29.41 25.85
CA LEU A 10 -56.60 -29.22 25.75
C LEU A 10 -57.44 -28.98 27.05
N GLY A 11 -58.16 -27.87 27.28
CA GLY A 11 -59.35 -27.26 26.61
C GLY A 11 -60.62 -27.45 27.49
N PRO A 12 -61.81 -26.80 27.34
CA PRO A 12 -62.26 -25.73 26.42
C PRO A 12 -63.26 -24.63 26.98
N THR A 13 -63.72 -23.75 26.06
CA THR A 13 -64.98 -22.92 26.03
C THR A 13 -64.97 -21.52 26.68
N GLY A 14 -65.48 -20.43 26.09
CA GLY A 14 -66.09 -20.12 24.79
C GLY A 14 -66.70 -18.69 24.84
N GLY A 15 -66.78 -18.00 23.69
CA GLY A 15 -67.80 -16.96 23.41
C GLY A 15 -67.44 -15.46 23.53
N ALA A 16 -67.62 -14.76 22.39
CA ALA A 16 -67.84 -13.30 22.17
C ALA A 16 -66.63 -12.36 22.48
N ASP A 17 -66.23 -11.39 21.64
CA ASP A 17 -66.93 -10.60 20.63
C ASP A 17 -66.00 -10.21 19.46
N ALA A 18 -66.60 -10.12 18.27
CA ALA A 18 -65.97 -9.64 17.05
C ALA A 18 -66.00 -8.11 17.01
N ALA A 19 -64.83 -7.47 17.05
CA ALA A 19 -64.64 -6.12 16.54
C ALA A 19 -63.77 -6.21 15.28
N ALA A 20 -64.37 -5.92 14.13
CA ALA A 20 -63.73 -5.90 12.83
C ALA A 20 -62.61 -4.84 12.81
N SER A 21 -61.36 -5.28 12.90
CA SER A 21 -60.21 -4.48 12.47
C SER A 21 -60.07 -4.60 10.96
N THR A 22 -60.21 -3.47 10.29
CA THR A 22 -59.92 -3.27 8.87
C THR A 22 -58.54 -3.85 8.53
N PRO A 23 -58.37 -4.64 7.45
CA PRO A 23 -57.05 -5.12 7.06
C PRO A 23 -56.19 -3.91 6.67
N THR A 24 -55.11 -3.72 7.41
CA THR A 24 -53.99 -2.86 7.02
C THR A 24 -53.60 -3.25 5.59
N ALA A 25 -53.54 -2.27 4.69
CA ALA A 25 -53.12 -2.49 3.31
C ALA A 25 -51.81 -3.29 3.31
N LEU A 26 -51.83 -4.47 2.69
CA LEU A 26 -50.62 -5.25 2.44
C LEU A 26 -49.66 -4.33 1.68
N GLU A 27 -48.52 -4.01 2.30
CA GLU A 27 -47.41 -3.38 1.57
C GLU A 27 -47.16 -4.23 0.31
N PRO A 28 -47.01 -3.61 -0.87
CA PRO A 28 -46.77 -4.36 -2.09
C PRO A 28 -45.50 -5.19 -1.90
N VAL A 29 -45.65 -6.53 -1.95
CA VAL A 29 -44.52 -7.45 -1.90
C VAL A 29 -43.64 -7.11 -3.10
N GLU A 30 -42.46 -6.56 -2.84
CA GLU A 30 -41.52 -6.23 -3.91
C GLU A 30 -41.27 -7.48 -4.78
N PRO A 31 -41.35 -7.35 -6.12
CA PRO A 31 -41.11 -8.49 -6.99
C PRO A 31 -39.72 -9.04 -6.71
N ARG A 32 -39.59 -10.36 -6.57
CA ARG A 32 -38.30 -11.05 -6.44
C ARG A 32 -38.04 -11.86 -7.71
N LEU A 33 -36.84 -11.75 -8.26
CA LEU A 33 -36.42 -12.46 -9.45
C LEU A 33 -35.53 -13.65 -9.07
N PRO A 34 -35.62 -14.79 -9.77
CA PRO A 34 -34.73 -15.92 -9.53
C PRO A 34 -33.29 -15.56 -9.89
N VAL A 35 -32.33 -16.22 -9.23
CA VAL A 35 -30.92 -16.16 -9.61
C VAL A 35 -30.75 -16.59 -11.08
N ASP A 36 -29.98 -15.81 -11.82
CA ASP A 36 -29.68 -16.10 -13.21
C ASP A 36 -28.53 -17.10 -13.32
N THR A 37 -28.88 -18.30 -13.74
CA THR A 37 -27.92 -19.37 -13.99
C THR A 37 -27.58 -19.49 -15.48
N SER A 38 -28.13 -18.61 -16.33
CA SER A 38 -27.84 -18.60 -17.76
C SER A 38 -26.46 -18.00 -18.04
N LEU A 39 -25.82 -18.48 -19.11
CA LEU A 39 -24.62 -17.90 -19.67
C LEU A 39 -24.98 -17.41 -21.07
N VAL A 40 -25.56 -16.22 -21.17
CA VAL A 40 -25.94 -15.64 -22.47
C VAL A 40 -24.71 -15.01 -23.11
N THR A 41 -24.40 -15.43 -24.34
CA THR A 41 -23.08 -15.23 -24.97
C THR A 41 -23.10 -14.30 -26.18
N GLU A 42 -24.13 -13.46 -26.31
CA GLU A 42 -24.19 -12.47 -27.39
C GLU A 42 -22.88 -11.66 -27.45
N PRO A 43 -22.23 -11.58 -28.63
CA PRO A 43 -20.95 -10.91 -28.75
C PRO A 43 -21.12 -9.39 -28.62
N PRO A 44 -20.12 -8.69 -28.07
CA PRO A 44 -20.12 -7.23 -28.10
C PRO A 44 -20.04 -6.72 -29.55
N ARG A 45 -20.52 -5.50 -29.78
CA ARG A 45 -20.40 -4.79 -31.07
C ARG A 45 -19.71 -3.45 -30.82
N PRO A 46 -18.37 -3.44 -30.75
CA PRO A 46 -17.62 -2.25 -30.34
C PRO A 46 -17.44 -1.24 -31.47
N SER A 47 -17.32 0.03 -31.10
CA SER A 47 -16.78 1.12 -31.89
C SER A 47 -15.25 1.01 -31.99
N THR A 48 -14.65 1.97 -32.69
CA THR A 48 -13.19 2.04 -32.90
C THR A 48 -12.46 2.89 -31.87
N ASP A 49 -13.18 3.56 -30.97
CA ASP A 49 -12.65 4.52 -30.01
C ASP A 49 -13.28 4.36 -28.61
N GLY A 50 -12.71 5.08 -27.63
CA GLY A 50 -13.19 5.12 -26.26
C GLY A 50 -13.00 3.83 -25.48
N PHE A 51 -13.42 3.87 -24.21
CA PHE A 51 -13.47 2.70 -23.36
C PHE A 51 -14.74 2.67 -22.50
N ASP A 52 -15.23 1.46 -22.25
CA ASP A 52 -16.30 1.20 -21.29
C ASP A 52 -15.72 0.59 -20.01
N VAL A 53 -16.42 0.75 -18.90
CA VAL A 53 -16.10 0.07 -17.63
C VAL A 53 -17.22 -0.89 -17.26
N LEU A 54 -16.87 -2.17 -17.15
CA LEU A 54 -17.70 -3.20 -16.54
C LEU A 54 -17.37 -3.29 -15.06
N VAL A 55 -18.31 -2.89 -14.22
CA VAL A 55 -18.25 -3.04 -12.77
C VAL A 55 -18.94 -4.33 -12.37
N THR A 56 -18.17 -5.36 -12.00
CA THR A 56 -18.75 -6.54 -11.35
C THR A 56 -18.87 -6.30 -9.86
N VAL A 57 -19.91 -6.82 -9.21
CA VAL A 57 -20.12 -6.58 -7.77
C VAL A 57 -20.92 -7.72 -7.14
N ALA A 58 -20.48 -8.19 -5.98
CA ALA A 58 -21.23 -9.15 -5.19
C ALA A 58 -22.59 -8.57 -4.74
N GLU A 59 -23.62 -9.39 -4.64
CA GLU A 59 -24.99 -8.93 -4.35
C GLU A 59 -25.08 -8.09 -3.07
N SER A 60 -24.46 -8.55 -1.98
CA SER A 60 -24.41 -7.82 -0.71
C SER A 60 -23.72 -6.46 -0.84
N ALA A 61 -22.57 -6.40 -1.53
CA ALA A 61 -21.80 -5.18 -1.78
C ALA A 61 -22.56 -4.20 -2.70
N TYR A 62 -23.34 -4.71 -3.66
CA TYR A 62 -24.20 -3.89 -4.50
C TYR A 62 -25.27 -3.20 -3.66
N ARG A 63 -25.94 -3.93 -2.76
CA ARG A 63 -26.95 -3.37 -1.85
C ARG A 63 -26.36 -2.38 -0.84
N ALA A 64 -25.12 -2.61 -0.40
CA ALA A 64 -24.37 -1.66 0.41
C ALA A 64 -23.91 -0.41 -0.36
N GLY A 65 -24.04 -0.39 -1.70
CA GLY A 65 -23.69 0.74 -2.55
C GLY A 65 -22.20 0.84 -2.88
N GLU A 66 -21.41 -0.21 -2.66
CA GLU A 66 -19.95 -0.19 -2.82
C GLU A 66 -19.50 0.07 -4.27
N HIS A 67 -20.30 -0.37 -5.25
CA HIS A 67 -20.08 -0.10 -6.68
C HIS A 67 -20.07 1.40 -7.04
N ARG A 68 -20.73 2.26 -6.25
CA ARG A 68 -20.92 3.68 -6.60
C ARG A 68 -19.61 4.45 -6.68
N ALA A 69 -18.65 4.12 -5.83
CA ALA A 69 -17.32 4.76 -5.86
C ALA A 69 -16.58 4.41 -7.16
N VAL A 70 -16.68 3.15 -7.60
CA VAL A 70 -16.10 2.68 -8.86
C VAL A 70 -16.78 3.35 -10.06
N VAL A 71 -18.11 3.42 -10.07
CA VAL A 71 -18.86 4.10 -11.14
C VAL A 71 -18.43 5.57 -11.27
N ARG A 72 -18.32 6.29 -10.14
CA ARG A 72 -17.87 7.68 -10.14
C ARG A 72 -16.46 7.81 -10.69
N SER A 73 -15.52 6.99 -10.21
CA SER A 73 -14.14 7.01 -10.67
C SER A 73 -14.01 6.70 -12.17
N ALA A 74 -14.79 5.75 -12.68
CA ALA A 74 -14.85 5.43 -14.11
C ALA A 74 -15.33 6.62 -14.94
N ARG A 75 -16.36 7.34 -14.48
CA ARG A 75 -16.88 8.54 -15.16
C ARG A 75 -15.87 9.69 -15.13
N GLU A 76 -15.25 9.94 -13.99
CA GLU A 76 -14.17 10.94 -13.86
C GLU A 76 -12.98 10.62 -14.77
N ALA A 77 -12.69 9.34 -14.99
CA ALA A 77 -11.65 8.88 -15.91
C ALA A 77 -12.06 8.96 -17.40
N GLY A 78 -13.29 9.35 -17.72
CA GLY A 78 -13.78 9.53 -19.09
C GLY A 78 -14.39 8.29 -19.75
N ALA A 79 -14.84 7.30 -18.97
CA ALA A 79 -15.53 6.13 -19.51
C ALA A 79 -16.81 6.52 -20.29
N VAL A 80 -16.95 6.01 -21.51
CA VAL A 80 -18.10 6.27 -22.38
C VAL A 80 -19.35 5.58 -21.83
N GLY A 81 -19.25 4.28 -21.55
CA GLY A 81 -20.27 3.49 -20.86
C GLY A 81 -19.76 2.95 -19.53
N VAL A 82 -20.64 2.91 -18.54
CA VAL A 82 -20.42 2.16 -17.29
C VAL A 82 -21.56 1.17 -17.13
N VAL A 83 -21.22 -0.11 -17.03
CA VAL A 83 -22.18 -1.22 -16.88
C VAL A 83 -21.92 -1.90 -15.54
N VAL A 84 -22.93 -1.93 -14.67
CA VAL A 84 -22.88 -2.67 -13.41
C VAL A 84 -23.52 -4.03 -13.61
N SER A 85 -22.85 -5.09 -13.18
CA SER A 85 -23.38 -6.45 -13.18
C SER A 85 -23.19 -7.13 -11.84
N VAL A 86 -24.29 -7.65 -11.29
CA VAL A 86 -24.34 -8.18 -9.93
C VAL A 86 -24.29 -9.70 -9.95
N TYR A 87 -23.51 -10.29 -9.05
CA TYR A 87 -23.39 -11.73 -8.91
C TYR A 87 -23.49 -12.20 -7.45
N ASP A 88 -23.82 -13.48 -7.23
CA ASP A 88 -23.73 -14.16 -5.94
C ASP A 88 -23.23 -15.60 -6.12
N LEU A 89 -22.00 -15.87 -5.69
CA LEU A 89 -21.31 -17.17 -5.81
C LEU A 89 -21.78 -18.18 -4.77
N HIS A 90 -22.61 -17.75 -3.82
CA HIS A 90 -23.18 -18.59 -2.77
C HIS A 90 -24.68 -18.83 -2.98
N ALA A 91 -25.25 -18.28 -4.06
CA ALA A 91 -26.63 -18.48 -4.42
C ALA A 91 -26.94 -19.97 -4.61
N GLY A 92 -28.00 -20.44 -3.96
CA GLY A 92 -28.60 -21.72 -4.27
C GLY A 92 -29.45 -21.61 -5.56
N PRO A 93 -29.78 -22.73 -6.23
CA PRO A 93 -30.60 -22.72 -7.44
C PRO A 93 -31.99 -22.09 -7.26
N THR A 94 -32.48 -22.03 -6.02
CA THR A 94 -33.78 -21.45 -5.65
C THR A 94 -33.66 -20.05 -5.03
N SER A 95 -32.46 -19.46 -5.01
CA SER A 95 -32.26 -18.09 -4.54
C SER A 95 -33.06 -17.10 -5.38
N THR A 96 -33.66 -16.12 -4.71
CA THR A 96 -34.36 -15.01 -5.35
C THR A 96 -33.91 -13.70 -4.73
N TYR A 97 -33.85 -12.63 -5.52
CA TYR A 97 -33.36 -11.32 -5.10
C TYR A 97 -34.31 -10.22 -5.57
N PRO A 98 -34.36 -9.07 -4.88
CA PRO A 98 -34.93 -7.86 -5.45
C PRO A 98 -34.27 -7.53 -6.80
N PRO A 99 -34.98 -6.96 -7.78
CA PRO A 99 -34.39 -6.52 -9.02
C PRO A 99 -33.16 -5.64 -8.81
N VAL A 100 -32.19 -5.82 -9.69
CA VAL A 100 -31.06 -4.90 -9.85
C VAL A 100 -31.53 -3.76 -10.75
N SER A 101 -31.32 -2.53 -10.32
CA SER A 101 -31.84 -1.33 -10.99
C SER A 101 -30.69 -0.46 -11.47
N ALA A 102 -30.85 0.10 -12.67
CA ALA A 102 -29.92 1.09 -13.21
C ALA A 102 -29.94 2.39 -12.39
N GLY A 103 -28.84 3.13 -12.45
CA GLY A 103 -28.74 4.49 -11.91
C GLY A 103 -28.60 5.53 -13.02
N GLU A 104 -28.55 6.80 -12.65
CA GLU A 104 -28.34 7.90 -13.62
C GLU A 104 -27.00 7.78 -14.36
N ASP A 105 -25.96 7.32 -13.67
CA ASP A 105 -24.59 7.30 -14.18
C ASP A 105 -24.16 5.95 -14.76
N HIS A 106 -24.99 4.91 -14.71
CA HIS A 106 -24.63 3.56 -15.16
C HIS A 106 -25.82 2.74 -15.63
N ALA A 107 -25.58 1.90 -16.64
CA ALA A 107 -26.50 0.84 -17.01
C ALA A 107 -26.32 -0.38 -16.09
N VAL A 108 -27.36 -1.21 -16.00
CA VAL A 108 -27.27 -2.51 -15.35
C VAL A 108 -27.37 -3.60 -16.40
N ALA A 109 -26.50 -4.60 -16.32
CA ALA A 109 -26.46 -5.70 -17.28
C ALA A 109 -27.80 -6.44 -17.38
N ARG A 110 -28.39 -6.76 -16.23
CA ARG A 110 -29.70 -7.42 -16.08
C ARG A 110 -30.36 -7.07 -14.76
N ALA A 111 -31.69 -7.16 -14.71
CA ALA A 111 -32.43 -7.05 -13.45
C ALA A 111 -32.20 -8.23 -12.50
N THR A 112 -31.68 -9.36 -12.99
CA THR A 112 -31.37 -10.56 -12.22
C THR A 112 -29.93 -10.55 -11.68
N VAL A 113 -29.70 -11.27 -10.58
CA VAL A 113 -28.36 -11.52 -10.01
C VAL A 113 -27.78 -12.78 -10.65
N ALA A 114 -26.56 -12.73 -11.17
CA ALA A 114 -25.90 -13.88 -11.78
C ALA A 114 -25.37 -14.87 -10.72
N ALA A 115 -25.50 -16.18 -10.98
CA ALA A 115 -24.98 -17.22 -10.08
C ALA A 115 -23.44 -17.36 -10.10
N THR A 116 -22.77 -16.73 -11.07
CA THR A 116 -21.31 -16.76 -11.23
C THR A 116 -20.77 -15.41 -11.67
N TRP A 117 -19.51 -15.12 -11.36
CA TRP A 117 -18.81 -13.94 -11.87
C TRP A 117 -18.76 -13.96 -13.41
N GLY A 118 -18.47 -15.13 -14.00
CA GLY A 118 -18.51 -15.31 -15.46
C GLY A 118 -19.88 -15.03 -16.07
N GLY A 119 -20.97 -15.41 -15.39
CA GLY A 119 -22.35 -15.08 -15.79
C GLY A 119 -22.62 -13.58 -15.77
N ALA A 120 -22.12 -12.86 -14.76
CA ALA A 120 -22.20 -11.40 -14.70
C ALA A 120 -21.46 -10.74 -15.87
N VAL A 121 -20.24 -11.21 -16.19
CA VAL A 121 -19.52 -10.72 -17.38
C VAL A 121 -20.31 -11.02 -18.66
N ALA A 122 -20.82 -12.24 -18.81
CA ALA A 122 -21.58 -12.65 -19.99
C ALA A 122 -22.81 -11.75 -20.23
N ALA A 123 -23.54 -11.44 -19.16
CA ALA A 123 -24.72 -10.57 -19.19
C ALA A 123 -24.39 -9.14 -19.65
N ALA A 124 -23.20 -8.63 -19.33
CA ALA A 124 -22.78 -7.28 -19.69
C ALA A 124 -22.26 -7.16 -21.13
N ARG A 125 -21.72 -8.24 -21.73
CA ARG A 125 -21.09 -8.23 -23.07
C ARG A 125 -21.90 -7.49 -24.16
N PRO A 126 -23.22 -7.66 -24.28
CA PRO A 126 -24.00 -7.00 -25.33
C PRO A 126 -24.10 -5.47 -25.16
N LEU A 127 -23.84 -4.96 -23.96
CA LEU A 127 -23.89 -3.54 -23.62
C LEU A 127 -22.54 -2.83 -23.78
N LEU A 128 -21.45 -3.58 -23.99
CA LEU A 128 -20.12 -3.04 -24.21
C LEU A 128 -19.98 -2.61 -25.68
N ARG A 129 -19.80 -1.31 -25.89
CA ARG A 129 -19.85 -0.62 -27.18
C ARG A 129 -18.56 0.12 -27.52
N SER A 130 -17.66 0.36 -26.59
CA SER A 130 -16.40 1.05 -26.85
C SER A 130 -15.29 0.11 -27.33
N ALA A 131 -14.20 0.66 -27.89
CA ALA A 131 -13.08 -0.14 -28.40
C ALA A 131 -12.38 -0.99 -27.33
N VAL A 132 -12.27 -0.45 -26.12
CA VAL A 132 -11.68 -1.12 -24.96
C VAL A 132 -12.72 -1.31 -23.86
N THR A 133 -12.66 -2.44 -23.15
CA THR A 133 -13.41 -2.67 -21.92
C THR A 133 -12.43 -2.78 -20.78
N VAL A 134 -12.63 -2.01 -19.72
CA VAL A 134 -12.00 -2.22 -18.41
C VAL A 134 -12.97 -2.99 -17.54
N VAL A 135 -12.55 -4.15 -17.03
CA VAL A 135 -13.29 -4.93 -16.03
C VAL A 135 -12.70 -4.62 -14.67
N GLN A 136 -13.54 -4.15 -13.74
CA GLN A 136 -13.16 -3.88 -12.36
C GLN A 136 -14.24 -4.43 -11.43
N ASP A 137 -13.86 -5.33 -10.54
CA ASP A 137 -14.76 -5.70 -9.45
C ASP A 137 -14.81 -4.62 -8.37
N ALA A 138 -15.99 -4.39 -7.78
CA ALA A 138 -16.19 -3.42 -6.71
C ALA A 138 -15.36 -3.73 -5.46
N SER A 139 -14.90 -4.97 -5.29
CA SER A 139 -13.94 -5.36 -4.25
C SER A 139 -12.51 -4.93 -4.53
N VAL A 140 -12.20 -4.33 -5.70
CA VAL A 140 -10.87 -3.83 -6.04
C VAL A 140 -10.92 -2.31 -6.18
N THR A 141 -10.12 -1.63 -5.37
CA THR A 141 -9.94 -0.17 -5.41
C THR A 141 -8.74 0.18 -6.29
N MET A 142 -8.84 1.29 -7.02
CA MET A 142 -7.78 1.78 -7.90
C MET A 142 -7.59 3.29 -7.75
N PRO A 143 -6.39 3.84 -8.02
CA PRO A 143 -6.20 5.29 -8.10
C PRO A 143 -6.90 5.87 -9.35
N GLY A 144 -7.25 7.16 -9.32
CA GLY A 144 -8.02 7.81 -10.39
C GLY A 144 -7.39 7.74 -11.78
N THR A 145 -6.06 7.62 -11.88
CA THR A 145 -5.33 7.51 -13.15
C THR A 145 -5.26 6.07 -13.70
N ALA A 146 -5.73 5.07 -12.95
CA ALA A 146 -5.53 3.66 -13.28
C ALA A 146 -6.23 3.21 -14.58
N HIS A 147 -7.49 3.62 -14.77
CA HIS A 147 -8.26 3.29 -15.98
C HIS A 147 -7.52 3.72 -17.26
N GLY A 148 -7.07 4.98 -17.31
CA GLY A 148 -6.33 5.50 -18.47
C GLY A 148 -5.03 4.76 -18.73
N ARG A 149 -4.30 4.36 -17.69
CA ARG A 149 -3.06 3.56 -17.84
C ARG A 149 -3.31 2.15 -18.35
N LEU A 150 -4.37 1.48 -17.88
CA LEU A 150 -4.77 0.16 -18.39
C LEU A 150 -5.18 0.22 -19.86
N VAL A 151 -5.95 1.24 -20.26
CA VAL A 151 -6.34 1.46 -21.66
C VAL A 151 -5.11 1.74 -22.52
N ALA A 152 -4.24 2.67 -22.09
CA ALA A 152 -3.03 3.04 -22.82
C ALA A 152 -2.05 1.87 -22.99
N ALA A 153 -2.04 0.88 -22.08
CA ALA A 153 -1.22 -0.33 -22.23
C ALA A 153 -1.62 -1.19 -23.44
N LEU A 154 -2.84 -1.00 -23.97
CA LEU A 154 -3.32 -1.66 -25.19
C LEU A 154 -3.05 -0.82 -26.45
N ASP A 155 -2.76 0.48 -26.32
CA ASP A 155 -2.57 1.42 -27.43
C ASP A 155 -1.08 1.58 -27.78
N GLY A 156 -0.63 0.92 -28.86
CA GLY A 156 0.73 1.09 -29.39
C GLY A 156 0.96 0.42 -30.73
N GLU A 157 1.64 1.10 -31.66
CA GLU A 157 1.80 0.73 -33.09
C GLU A 157 2.55 -0.59 -33.35
N ALA A 158 3.15 -1.22 -32.33
CA ALA A 158 4.01 -2.40 -32.50
C ALA A 158 3.48 -3.72 -31.89
N ARG A 159 2.35 -3.78 -31.16
CA ARG A 159 2.26 -4.78 -30.06
C ARG A 159 1.17 -5.86 -30.13
N GLN A 160 1.60 -7.04 -29.68
CA GLN A 160 0.86 -8.27 -29.38
C GLN A 160 0.00 -8.20 -28.10
N ALA A 161 0.03 -7.12 -27.32
CA ALA A 161 -0.73 -7.04 -26.06
C ALA A 161 -2.24 -6.93 -26.30
N ARG A 162 -3.02 -7.86 -25.75
CA ARG A 162 -4.48 -7.94 -25.91
C ARG A 162 -5.24 -7.79 -24.61
N VAL A 163 -4.59 -8.06 -23.49
CA VAL A 163 -5.12 -7.90 -22.14
C VAL A 163 -4.06 -7.21 -21.28
N ALA A 164 -4.45 -6.16 -20.56
CA ALA A 164 -3.62 -5.45 -19.60
C ALA A 164 -4.13 -5.72 -18.18
N LEU A 165 -3.26 -6.21 -17.29
CA LEU A 165 -3.60 -6.70 -15.96
C LEU A 165 -3.05 -5.76 -14.89
N ALA A 166 -3.85 -5.41 -13.90
CA ALA A 166 -3.34 -4.66 -12.75
C ALA A 166 -2.48 -5.57 -11.84
N VAL A 167 -1.41 -5.02 -11.28
CA VAL A 167 -0.82 -5.57 -10.04
C VAL A 167 -1.76 -5.23 -8.90
N VAL A 168 -2.27 -6.24 -8.19
CA VAL A 168 -3.22 -6.09 -7.07
C VAL A 168 -2.53 -6.44 -5.76
N ARG A 169 -2.81 -5.67 -4.70
CA ARG A 169 -2.27 -5.84 -3.34
C ARG A 169 -3.36 -6.24 -2.34
N THR A 170 -2.95 -6.84 -1.23
CA THR A 170 -3.81 -7.07 -0.04
C THR A 170 -3.84 -5.84 0.85
N GLY A 171 -4.75 -5.81 1.83
CA GLY A 171 -4.79 -4.74 2.85
C GLY A 171 -3.51 -4.63 3.70
N ASP A 172 -2.69 -5.67 3.72
CA ASP A 172 -1.40 -5.71 4.41
C ASP A 172 -0.24 -5.26 3.49
N ASP A 173 -0.54 -4.69 2.32
CA ASP A 173 0.42 -4.10 1.35
C ASP A 173 1.43 -5.06 0.72
N VAL A 174 1.15 -6.35 0.79
CA VAL A 174 1.82 -7.37 -0.03
C VAL A 174 1.03 -7.62 -1.32
N VAL A 175 1.73 -8.06 -2.35
CA VAL A 175 1.15 -8.42 -3.65
C VAL A 175 0.16 -9.57 -3.47
N ALA A 176 -1.09 -9.36 -3.88
CA ALA A 176 -2.08 -10.41 -4.02
C ALA A 176 -1.86 -11.18 -5.33
N SER A 177 -1.60 -10.45 -6.42
CA SER A 177 -1.26 -10.99 -7.73
C SER A 177 -0.58 -9.93 -8.61
N ALA A 178 0.48 -10.32 -9.31
CA ALA A 178 1.09 -9.60 -10.42
C ALA A 178 0.83 -10.33 -11.76
N GLY A 179 -0.41 -10.79 -11.96
CA GLY A 179 -0.76 -11.75 -13.00
C GLY A 179 -0.59 -13.19 -12.51
N ALA A 180 -0.73 -14.16 -13.41
CA ALA A 180 -0.78 -15.56 -13.04
C ALA A 180 0.07 -16.45 -13.96
N ALA A 181 0.54 -17.56 -13.40
CA ALA A 181 1.34 -18.57 -14.08
C ALA A 181 0.62 -19.92 -14.16
N LEU A 182 0.78 -20.62 -15.28
CA LEU A 182 0.32 -22.00 -15.46
C LEU A 182 1.38 -22.98 -14.94
N VAL A 183 1.24 -23.35 -13.67
CA VAL A 183 2.18 -24.27 -13.03
C VAL A 183 1.90 -25.73 -13.36
N GLN A 184 0.62 -26.10 -13.47
CA GLN A 184 0.19 -27.44 -13.87
C GLN A 184 -0.98 -27.34 -14.86
N ARG A 185 -0.87 -28.10 -15.96
CA ARG A 185 -1.71 -27.97 -17.17
C ARG A 185 -3.22 -28.19 -16.99
N THR A 186 -3.64 -28.80 -15.89
CA THR A 186 -5.05 -29.08 -15.57
C THR A 186 -5.40 -28.64 -14.16
N ALA A 187 -4.61 -27.74 -13.58
CA ALA A 187 -4.85 -27.14 -12.28
C ALA A 187 -5.11 -25.64 -12.46
N PRO A 188 -5.69 -24.98 -11.43
CA PRO A 188 -5.76 -23.54 -11.42
C PRO A 188 -4.39 -22.88 -11.61
N VAL A 189 -4.39 -21.62 -12.05
CA VAL A 189 -3.16 -20.81 -12.11
C VAL A 189 -2.68 -20.43 -10.71
N ALA A 190 -1.37 -20.18 -10.59
CA ALA A 190 -0.76 -19.61 -9.40
C ALA A 190 -0.62 -18.08 -9.58
N SER A 191 -1.01 -17.31 -8.57
CA SER A 191 -0.79 -15.86 -8.55
C SER A 191 0.71 -15.56 -8.51
N LEU A 192 1.22 -14.81 -9.48
CA LEU A 192 2.63 -14.41 -9.52
C LEU A 192 2.93 -13.43 -8.39
N LEU A 193 4.07 -13.65 -7.73
CA LEU A 193 4.59 -12.82 -6.64
C LEU A 193 3.62 -12.67 -5.45
N ARG A 194 2.70 -13.62 -5.24
CA ARG A 194 1.80 -13.58 -4.08
C ARG A 194 2.59 -13.51 -2.77
N GLY A 195 2.29 -12.52 -1.93
CA GLY A 195 2.93 -12.27 -0.65
C GLY A 195 4.27 -11.52 -0.73
N HIS A 196 4.73 -11.16 -1.93
CA HIS A 196 5.92 -10.34 -2.11
C HIS A 196 5.64 -8.85 -1.82
N PRO A 197 6.66 -8.07 -1.49
CA PRO A 197 6.56 -6.61 -1.46
C PRO A 197 6.32 -6.06 -2.87
N VAL A 198 5.73 -4.87 -2.97
CA VAL A 198 5.35 -4.32 -4.28
C VAL A 198 6.56 -3.99 -5.16
N GLU A 199 7.71 -3.67 -4.58
CA GLU A 199 8.92 -3.36 -5.35
C GLU A 199 9.35 -4.52 -6.25
N ASP A 200 9.02 -5.77 -5.89
CA ASP A 200 9.22 -6.91 -6.79
C ASP A 200 8.26 -6.89 -7.98
N ALA A 201 6.99 -6.58 -7.74
CA ALA A 201 5.95 -6.58 -8.77
C ALA A 201 6.02 -5.36 -9.70
N ASP A 202 6.49 -4.20 -9.21
CA ASP A 202 6.67 -3.01 -10.04
C ASP A 202 7.74 -3.24 -11.13
N LEU A 203 8.72 -4.13 -10.90
CA LEU A 203 9.71 -4.53 -11.91
C LEU A 203 9.11 -5.36 -13.06
N LEU A 204 7.90 -5.91 -12.88
CA LEU A 204 7.14 -6.63 -13.89
C LEU A 204 6.30 -5.70 -14.78
N ASP A 205 6.36 -4.37 -14.65
CA ASP A 205 5.58 -3.46 -15.49
C ASP A 205 5.82 -3.69 -16.99
N GLY A 206 4.77 -4.02 -17.73
CA GLY A 206 4.81 -4.40 -19.14
C GLY A 206 5.35 -5.80 -19.43
N ALA A 207 5.56 -6.66 -18.41
CA ALA A 207 5.95 -8.05 -18.60
C ALA A 207 4.77 -8.87 -19.15
N VAL A 208 5.07 -9.81 -20.04
CA VAL A 208 4.10 -10.80 -20.49
C VAL A 208 3.94 -11.86 -19.41
N VAL A 209 2.70 -12.26 -19.14
CA VAL A 209 2.34 -13.33 -18.22
C VAL A 209 1.30 -14.23 -18.86
N PHE A 210 1.11 -15.44 -18.31
CA PHE A 210 0.16 -16.38 -18.86
C PHE A 210 -1.27 -15.82 -18.87
N ALA A 211 -1.79 -15.41 -17.70
CA ALA A 211 -3.15 -14.90 -17.54
C ALA A 211 -3.23 -13.88 -16.39
N GLY A 212 -4.41 -13.28 -16.18
CA GLY A 212 -4.74 -12.59 -14.93
C GLY A 212 -5.66 -13.45 -14.07
N ASP A 213 -5.64 -13.28 -12.75
CA ASP A 213 -6.47 -14.04 -11.80
C ASP A 213 -7.20 -13.15 -10.79
N GLU A 214 -7.06 -11.83 -10.93
CA GLU A 214 -7.80 -10.83 -10.18
C GLU A 214 -8.72 -10.05 -11.16
N PRO A 215 -9.97 -9.76 -10.79
CA PRO A 215 -10.97 -9.15 -11.68
C PRO A 215 -10.74 -7.63 -11.88
N CYS A 216 -9.55 -7.27 -12.35
CA CYS A 216 -9.10 -5.91 -12.56
C CYS A 216 -8.15 -5.86 -13.78
N PHE A 217 -8.70 -5.68 -14.97
CA PHE A 217 -7.95 -5.72 -16.23
C PHE A 217 -8.63 -4.90 -17.34
N ALA A 218 -7.89 -4.54 -18.38
CA ALA A 218 -8.43 -4.03 -19.62
C ALA A 218 -8.22 -5.01 -20.78
N VAL A 219 -9.13 -4.99 -21.74
CA VAL A 219 -9.11 -5.86 -22.92
C VAL A 219 -9.74 -5.12 -24.11
N ARG A 220 -9.27 -5.40 -25.32
CA ARG A 220 -9.98 -4.94 -26.52
C ARG A 220 -11.35 -5.59 -26.58
N THR A 221 -12.41 -4.80 -26.63
CA THR A 221 -13.78 -5.30 -26.53
C THR A 221 -14.10 -6.34 -27.61
N ALA A 222 -13.52 -6.20 -28.81
CA ALA A 222 -13.68 -7.16 -29.90
C ALA A 222 -13.05 -8.54 -29.59
N ASP A 223 -12.03 -8.58 -28.75
CA ASP A 223 -11.28 -9.78 -28.38
C ASP A 223 -11.84 -10.42 -27.09
N LEU A 224 -12.82 -9.79 -26.42
CA LEU A 224 -13.40 -10.28 -25.16
C LEU A 224 -14.11 -11.63 -25.35
N ALA A 225 -13.45 -12.68 -24.88
CA ALA A 225 -13.89 -14.07 -25.02
C ALA A 225 -15.19 -14.36 -24.26
N VAL A 226 -15.74 -15.56 -24.48
CA VAL A 226 -16.89 -16.06 -23.73
C VAL A 226 -16.40 -16.52 -22.34
N PRO A 227 -16.94 -15.97 -21.24
CA PRO A 227 -16.53 -16.39 -19.89
C PRO A 227 -17.02 -17.81 -19.58
N VAL A 228 -16.37 -18.45 -18.61
CA VAL A 228 -16.73 -19.80 -18.14
C VAL A 228 -17.70 -19.74 -16.95
N ARG A 229 -18.58 -20.74 -16.82
CA ARG A 229 -19.66 -20.79 -15.82
C ARG A 229 -19.21 -21.47 -14.51
N THR A 230 -18.18 -20.93 -13.86
CA THR A 230 -17.66 -21.49 -12.60
C THR A 230 -17.95 -20.58 -11.40
N VAL A 231 -18.09 -21.17 -10.21
CA VAL A 231 -18.15 -20.41 -8.95
C VAL A 231 -16.76 -20.04 -8.41
N ASP A 232 -15.68 -20.55 -9.02
CA ASP A 232 -14.31 -20.13 -8.75
C ASP A 232 -13.96 -18.89 -9.61
N THR A 233 -14.12 -17.71 -9.01
CA THR A 233 -13.82 -16.41 -9.63
C THR A 233 -12.43 -16.34 -10.22
N ARG A 234 -11.40 -16.89 -9.54
CA ARG A 234 -10.02 -16.82 -10.03
C ARG A 234 -9.84 -17.64 -11.30
N THR A 235 -10.43 -18.84 -11.35
CA THR A 235 -10.46 -19.65 -12.58
C THR A 235 -11.25 -18.95 -13.69
N ALA A 236 -12.38 -18.31 -13.36
CA ALA A 236 -13.17 -17.55 -14.34
C ALA A 236 -12.36 -16.40 -14.98
N VAL A 237 -11.66 -15.60 -14.17
CA VAL A 237 -10.81 -14.50 -14.63
C VAL A 237 -9.63 -15.03 -15.44
N ALA A 238 -8.94 -16.07 -14.98
CA ALA A 238 -7.79 -16.65 -15.68
C ALA A 238 -8.14 -17.24 -17.04
N ARG A 239 -9.29 -17.92 -17.14
CA ARG A 239 -9.79 -18.42 -18.43
C ARG A 239 -10.19 -17.26 -19.33
N LEU A 240 -10.93 -16.27 -18.83
CA LEU A 240 -11.39 -15.13 -19.63
C LEU A 240 -10.24 -14.30 -20.20
N THR A 241 -9.27 -13.93 -19.36
CA THR A 241 -8.12 -13.10 -19.78
C THR A 241 -7.25 -13.84 -20.79
N ARG A 242 -6.87 -15.10 -20.52
CA ARG A 242 -6.08 -15.90 -21.47
C ARG A 242 -6.81 -16.13 -22.78
N ASP A 243 -8.08 -16.54 -22.74
CA ASP A 243 -8.85 -16.81 -23.95
C ASP A 243 -9.08 -15.53 -24.77
N SER A 244 -9.24 -14.37 -24.12
CA SER A 244 -9.35 -13.09 -24.82
C SER A 244 -8.04 -12.71 -25.49
N ALA A 245 -6.91 -12.93 -24.82
CA ALA A 245 -5.61 -12.72 -25.44
C ALA A 245 -5.38 -13.65 -26.64
N ASP A 246 -5.82 -14.90 -26.55
CA ASP A 246 -5.73 -15.86 -27.67
C ASP A 246 -6.65 -15.48 -28.84
N ALA A 247 -7.86 -15.00 -28.57
CA ALA A 247 -8.82 -14.57 -29.57
C ALA A 247 -8.27 -13.40 -30.41
N GLY A 248 -7.56 -12.47 -29.77
CA GLY A 248 -6.85 -11.37 -30.44
C GLY A 248 -5.49 -11.77 -31.02
N GLY A 249 -5.04 -13.02 -30.87
CA GLY A 249 -3.72 -13.47 -31.34
C GLY A 249 -2.55 -12.79 -30.61
N GLY A 250 -2.64 -12.65 -29.29
CA GLY A 250 -1.68 -11.88 -28.51
C GLY A 250 -1.50 -12.32 -27.06
N THR A 251 -1.07 -11.40 -26.21
CA THR A 251 -0.55 -11.67 -24.86
C THR A 251 -1.27 -10.90 -23.76
N CYS A 252 -1.16 -11.41 -22.53
CA CYS A 252 -1.52 -10.68 -21.32
C CYS A 252 -0.28 -9.95 -20.82
N VAL A 253 -0.40 -8.67 -20.49
CA VAL A 253 0.70 -7.85 -19.96
C VAL A 253 0.34 -7.28 -18.60
N VAL A 254 1.30 -7.23 -17.69
CA VAL A 254 1.14 -6.64 -16.35
C VAL A 254 1.32 -5.12 -16.43
N VAL A 255 0.57 -4.37 -15.63
CA VAL A 255 0.68 -2.92 -15.49
C VAL A 255 0.76 -2.56 -14.01
N ALA A 256 1.87 -1.95 -13.61
CA ALA A 256 2.12 -1.46 -12.26
C ALA A 256 1.38 -0.14 -12.04
N LEU A 257 0.11 -0.21 -11.63
CA LEU A 257 -0.79 0.94 -11.46
C LEU A 257 -0.61 1.67 -10.11
N GLY A 258 0.29 1.21 -9.25
CA GLY A 258 0.49 1.73 -7.90
C GLY A 258 -0.50 1.12 -6.91
N ARG A 259 -1.38 1.95 -6.33
CA ARG A 259 -2.24 1.60 -5.18
C ARG A 259 -3.53 0.89 -5.59
N VAL A 260 -3.40 -0.34 -6.06
CA VAL A 260 -4.55 -1.19 -6.36
C VAL A 260 -4.71 -2.22 -5.24
N TYR A 261 -5.78 -2.10 -4.47
CA TYR A 261 -6.01 -2.93 -3.28
C TYR A 261 -7.33 -3.67 -3.40
N ARG A 262 -7.31 -4.97 -3.11
CA ARG A 262 -8.54 -5.74 -2.87
C ARG A 262 -9.01 -5.52 -1.42
N THR A 263 -10.32 -5.32 -1.24
CA THR A 263 -10.96 -5.07 0.06
C THR A 263 -11.44 -6.34 0.75
N GLY A 264 -11.39 -7.49 0.07
CA GLY A 264 -11.75 -8.80 0.61
C GLY A 264 -10.87 -9.93 0.07
N ALA A 265 -10.86 -11.06 0.77
CA ALA A 265 -10.20 -12.27 0.30
C ALA A 265 -11.17 -13.13 -0.51
N PHE A 266 -10.78 -13.51 -1.73
CA PHE A 266 -11.47 -14.57 -2.48
C PHE A 266 -11.30 -15.90 -1.75
N ARG A 267 -12.26 -16.30 -0.92
CA ARG A 267 -12.27 -17.59 -0.21
C ARG A 267 -12.97 -18.72 -0.99
N GLU A 268 -13.14 -18.52 -2.28
CA GLU A 268 -14.25 -19.11 -3.05
C GLU A 268 -13.83 -20.23 -4.00
N ARG A 269 -12.65 -20.84 -3.82
CA ARG A 269 -12.21 -21.98 -4.62
C ARG A 269 -12.99 -23.25 -4.28
N ARG A 270 -14.31 -23.28 -4.49
CA ARG A 270 -15.12 -24.50 -4.39
C ARG A 270 -14.89 -25.33 -5.65
N TYR A 271 -14.69 -26.62 -5.48
CA TYR A 271 -14.61 -27.52 -6.62
C TYR A 271 -15.98 -27.61 -7.29
N ASP A 272 -16.08 -27.14 -8.53
CA ASP A 272 -17.23 -27.34 -9.40
C ASP A 272 -16.78 -27.96 -10.74
N THR A 273 -17.70 -28.70 -11.38
CA THR A 273 -17.38 -29.44 -12.60
C THR A 273 -17.05 -28.52 -13.78
N ASP A 274 -17.65 -27.33 -13.83
CA ASP A 274 -17.40 -26.35 -14.90
C ASP A 274 -15.96 -25.79 -14.79
N ALA A 275 -15.45 -25.57 -13.58
CA ALA A 275 -14.06 -25.22 -13.33
C ALA A 275 -13.11 -26.33 -13.83
N ALA A 276 -13.39 -27.57 -13.42
CA ALA A 276 -12.57 -28.72 -13.79
C ALA A 276 -12.51 -28.91 -15.32
N GLU A 277 -13.67 -28.81 -16.01
CA GLU A 277 -13.75 -28.88 -17.47
C GLU A 277 -12.98 -27.72 -18.12
N ALA A 278 -13.18 -26.49 -17.64
CA ALA A 278 -12.51 -25.31 -18.18
C ALA A 278 -10.97 -25.44 -18.11
N LEU A 279 -10.43 -26.00 -17.03
CA LEU A 279 -8.99 -26.20 -16.85
C LEU A 279 -8.43 -27.27 -17.79
N THR A 280 -9.22 -28.23 -18.28
CA THR A 280 -8.75 -29.22 -19.27
C THR A 280 -8.34 -28.59 -20.60
N ARG A 281 -8.80 -27.36 -20.90
CA ARG A 281 -8.39 -26.58 -22.06
C ARG A 281 -6.88 -26.38 -22.13
N TRP A 282 -6.21 -26.31 -20.98
CA TRP A 282 -4.77 -26.08 -20.89
C TRP A 282 -3.93 -27.35 -20.86
N ARG A 283 -4.52 -28.54 -21.04
CA ARG A 283 -3.82 -29.84 -20.95
C ARG A 283 -2.58 -29.97 -21.86
N THR A 284 -2.52 -29.22 -22.96
CA THR A 284 -1.38 -29.18 -23.90
C THR A 284 -0.61 -27.87 -23.88
N ARG A 285 -0.95 -26.92 -22.99
CA ARG A 285 -0.24 -25.65 -22.89
C ARG A 285 1.00 -25.74 -22.01
N THR A 286 1.92 -24.83 -22.28
CA THR A 286 3.10 -24.51 -21.48
C THR A 286 3.09 -23.02 -21.18
N ASP A 287 3.85 -22.62 -20.18
CA ASP A 287 4.01 -21.23 -19.77
C ASP A 287 5.50 -20.96 -19.54
N ASP A 288 6.11 -20.30 -20.52
CA ASP A 288 7.47 -19.78 -20.43
C ASP A 288 7.47 -18.29 -20.02
N ASP A 289 6.29 -17.64 -20.07
CA ASP A 289 6.12 -16.21 -19.81
C ASP A 289 6.42 -15.88 -18.34
N ALA A 290 5.97 -16.73 -17.41
CA ALA A 290 6.25 -16.57 -15.98
C ALA A 290 7.76 -16.53 -15.68
N VAL A 291 8.56 -17.36 -16.36
CA VAL A 291 10.03 -17.38 -16.20
C VAL A 291 10.62 -16.05 -16.65
N HIS A 292 10.21 -15.56 -17.82
CA HIS A 292 10.68 -14.29 -18.36
C HIS A 292 10.22 -13.08 -17.54
N ALA A 293 9.01 -13.11 -17.01
CA ALA A 293 8.49 -12.07 -16.13
C ALA A 293 9.31 -11.97 -14.83
N LEU A 294 9.55 -13.10 -14.16
CA LEU A 294 10.34 -13.15 -12.92
C LEU A 294 11.79 -12.74 -13.14
N ALA A 295 12.39 -13.10 -14.28
CA ALA A 295 13.77 -12.73 -14.60
C ALA A 295 13.99 -11.21 -14.62
N ARG A 296 12.95 -10.41 -14.95
CA ARG A 296 13.03 -8.93 -14.89
C ARG A 296 13.26 -8.39 -13.48
N ALA A 297 12.84 -9.14 -12.46
CA ALA A 297 13.07 -8.83 -11.05
C ALA A 297 14.33 -9.52 -10.50
N GLY A 298 15.14 -10.19 -11.35
CA GLY A 298 16.27 -11.01 -10.90
C GLY A 298 15.84 -12.28 -10.16
N LEU A 299 14.61 -12.74 -10.40
CA LEU A 299 13.99 -13.87 -9.72
C LEU A 299 13.81 -15.05 -10.68
N VAL A 300 13.72 -16.25 -10.14
CA VAL A 300 13.44 -17.49 -10.89
C VAL A 300 12.32 -18.28 -10.20
N PRO A 301 11.48 -19.04 -10.95
CA PRO A 301 10.51 -19.91 -10.32
C PRO A 301 11.20 -21.00 -9.49
N GLY A 302 10.76 -21.16 -8.25
CA GLY A 302 11.15 -22.25 -7.36
C GLY A 302 10.22 -23.45 -7.48
N GLU A 303 10.35 -24.40 -6.54
CA GLU A 303 9.47 -25.57 -6.50
C GLU A 303 8.02 -25.17 -6.19
N PRO A 304 7.06 -25.56 -7.04
CA PRO A 304 5.65 -25.38 -6.75
C PRO A 304 5.22 -26.12 -5.48
N SER A 305 4.39 -25.46 -4.69
CA SER A 305 3.66 -26.09 -3.59
C SER A 305 2.16 -25.86 -3.75
N ALA A 306 1.36 -26.39 -2.82
CA ALA A 306 -0.06 -26.11 -2.76
C ALA A 306 -0.42 -25.62 -1.36
N GLU A 307 -1.29 -24.63 -1.27
CA GLU A 307 -1.77 -24.18 0.03
C GLU A 307 -2.47 -25.35 0.76
N PRO A 308 -2.29 -25.48 2.09
CA PRO A 308 -3.06 -26.42 2.87
C PRO A 308 -4.56 -26.15 2.66
N ALA A 309 -5.30 -27.18 2.27
CA ALA A 309 -6.73 -27.03 2.01
C ALA A 309 -7.46 -26.63 3.30
N GLY A 310 -8.02 -25.42 3.34
CA GLY A 310 -8.84 -24.95 4.46
C GLY A 310 -10.23 -25.61 4.54
N ALA A 311 -10.66 -26.30 3.48
CA ALA A 311 -11.92 -27.05 3.41
C ALA A 311 -11.79 -28.31 2.52
N PRO A 312 -12.47 -29.42 2.85
CA PRO A 312 -12.31 -30.72 2.16
C PRO A 312 -12.81 -30.77 0.71
N VAL A 313 -13.52 -29.73 0.23
CA VAL A 313 -14.11 -29.64 -1.12
C VAL A 313 -13.57 -28.48 -1.95
N ALA A 314 -12.47 -27.86 -1.52
CA ALA A 314 -11.87 -26.73 -2.23
C ALA A 314 -10.83 -27.17 -3.27
N LEU A 315 -10.78 -26.50 -4.42
CA LEU A 315 -9.63 -26.57 -5.33
C LEU A 315 -8.40 -26.06 -4.59
N ARG A 316 -7.34 -26.87 -4.53
CA ARG A 316 -6.08 -26.44 -3.92
C ARG A 316 -5.44 -25.35 -4.78
N GLU A 317 -5.05 -24.27 -4.12
CA GLU A 317 -4.34 -23.18 -4.77
C GLU A 317 -2.86 -23.55 -4.92
N PRO A 318 -2.31 -23.58 -6.14
CA PRO A 318 -0.87 -23.70 -6.32
C PRO A 318 -0.20 -22.41 -5.86
N VAL A 319 0.90 -22.57 -5.14
CA VAL A 319 1.79 -21.49 -4.74
C VAL A 319 3.07 -21.65 -5.51
N LEU A 320 3.38 -20.67 -6.37
CA LEU A 320 4.66 -20.59 -7.03
C LEU A 320 5.64 -19.90 -6.10
N ARG A 321 6.43 -20.69 -5.38
CA ARG A 321 7.57 -20.14 -4.64
C ARG A 321 8.57 -19.56 -5.64
N VAL A 322 9.24 -18.49 -5.23
CA VAL A 322 10.22 -17.79 -6.06
C VAL A 322 11.57 -17.82 -5.34
N GLU A 323 12.64 -17.95 -6.12
CA GLU A 323 14.01 -17.96 -5.64
C GLU A 323 14.83 -16.86 -6.34
N ARG A 324 15.99 -16.51 -5.79
CA ARG A 324 16.88 -15.50 -6.41
C ARG A 324 17.66 -16.10 -7.59
N GLY A 325 17.81 -15.31 -8.65
CA GLY A 325 18.57 -15.69 -9.83
C GLY A 325 20.10 -15.76 -9.60
N PRO A 326 20.84 -16.45 -10.49
CA PRO A 326 22.27 -16.73 -10.32
C PRO A 326 23.21 -15.53 -10.55
N GLU A 327 22.76 -14.46 -11.22
CA GLU A 327 23.61 -13.29 -11.56
C GLU A 327 24.08 -12.48 -10.34
N ARG A 328 23.58 -12.79 -9.16
CA ARG A 328 23.85 -12.10 -7.90
C ARG A 328 25.30 -12.17 -7.41
N LEU A 329 26.09 -13.12 -7.90
CA LEU A 329 27.41 -13.45 -7.35
C LEU A 329 28.58 -12.61 -7.89
N ALA A 330 28.37 -11.68 -8.84
CA ALA A 330 29.48 -11.03 -9.54
C ALA A 330 29.32 -9.50 -9.71
N LEU A 331 29.50 -8.75 -8.63
CA LEU A 331 29.95 -7.36 -8.70
C LEU A 331 31.36 -7.27 -8.11
N ARG A 332 32.37 -7.61 -8.93
CA ARG A 332 33.79 -7.64 -8.52
C ARG A 332 34.34 -6.26 -8.10
N ASP A 333 33.63 -5.16 -8.41
CA ASP A 333 34.10 -3.79 -8.12
C ASP A 333 33.35 -3.07 -6.98
N ARG A 334 32.20 -3.59 -6.47
CA ARG A 334 31.41 -2.93 -5.40
C ARG A 334 30.99 -3.83 -4.21
N GLY A 335 31.47 -5.07 -4.18
CA GLY A 335 31.13 -6.06 -3.14
C GLY A 335 29.80 -6.80 -3.39
N GLU A 336 29.38 -7.64 -2.42
CA GLU A 336 28.13 -8.41 -2.51
C GLU A 336 26.91 -7.49 -2.63
N ARG A 337 25.98 -7.85 -3.52
CA ARG A 337 24.65 -7.25 -3.65
C ARG A 337 23.70 -7.97 -2.71
N LEU A 338 23.35 -7.32 -1.60
CA LEU A 338 22.41 -7.81 -0.61
C LEU A 338 21.01 -7.27 -0.86
N ARG A 339 20.01 -7.99 -0.35
CA ARG A 339 18.60 -7.60 -0.36
C ARG A 339 18.17 -7.26 1.05
N TRP A 340 17.70 -6.04 1.21
CA TRP A 340 17.35 -5.42 2.48
C TRP A 340 15.83 -5.28 2.57
N SER A 341 15.21 -5.83 3.62
CA SER A 341 13.90 -5.37 4.09
C SER A 341 14.08 -4.25 5.10
N VAL A 342 13.54 -3.07 4.81
CA VAL A 342 13.48 -1.94 5.74
C VAL A 342 12.10 -1.89 6.35
N ARG A 343 12.00 -2.13 7.66
CA ARG A 343 10.72 -2.24 8.38
C ARG A 343 10.41 -0.95 9.14
N ILE A 344 9.22 -0.42 8.94
CA ILE A 344 8.74 0.84 9.55
C ILE A 344 7.43 0.69 10.31
N ALA A 345 7.17 1.57 11.27
CA ALA A 345 5.94 1.57 12.05
C ALA A 345 4.73 2.20 11.32
N ALA A 346 4.97 2.85 10.16
CA ALA A 346 3.88 3.41 9.36
C ALA A 346 2.94 2.32 8.85
N HIS A 347 1.64 2.62 8.90
CA HIS A 347 0.61 1.77 8.31
C HIS A 347 0.68 1.80 6.78
N PRO A 348 0.26 0.75 6.07
CA PRO A 348 0.17 0.77 4.63
C PRO A 348 -0.94 1.69 4.14
N GLY A 349 -0.82 2.08 2.87
CA GLY A 349 -1.83 2.88 2.19
C GLY A 349 -1.94 4.31 2.75
N PRO A 350 -3.03 5.04 2.41
CA PRO A 350 -3.17 6.47 2.72
C PRO A 350 -3.01 6.84 4.20
N ARG A 351 -3.20 5.89 5.12
CA ARG A 351 -3.08 6.10 6.56
C ARG A 351 -1.62 6.31 7.02
N GLY A 352 -0.65 5.79 6.28
CA GLY A 352 0.78 5.97 6.57
C GLY A 352 1.50 6.97 5.68
N ASP A 353 0.86 7.48 4.63
CA ASP A 353 1.52 8.35 3.64
C ASP A 353 2.06 9.65 4.22
N ASP A 354 1.48 10.12 5.32
CA ASP A 354 1.88 11.34 6.01
C ASP A 354 2.80 11.09 7.21
N TRP A 355 3.22 9.84 7.44
CA TRP A 355 4.16 9.48 8.51
C TRP A 355 5.60 9.77 8.09
N GLY A 356 6.37 10.36 9.01
CA GLY A 356 7.79 10.63 8.79
C GLY A 356 8.59 9.36 8.46
N ASP A 357 8.22 8.23 9.06
CA ASP A 357 8.87 6.93 8.84
C ASP A 357 8.84 6.50 7.38
N THR A 358 7.75 6.79 6.66
CA THR A 358 7.59 6.47 5.23
C THR A 358 8.62 7.20 4.39
N PHE A 359 8.78 8.52 4.60
CA PHE A 359 9.78 9.31 3.88
C PHE A 359 11.21 8.92 4.26
N PHE A 360 11.46 8.68 5.55
CA PHE A 360 12.77 8.25 6.05
C PHE A 360 13.20 6.91 5.44
N ALA A 361 12.30 5.92 5.38
CA ALA A 361 12.61 4.62 4.78
C ALA A 361 12.83 4.72 3.27
N HIS A 362 12.07 5.55 2.55
CA HIS A 362 12.29 5.75 1.12
C HIS A 362 13.65 6.40 0.83
N ASP A 363 14.05 7.41 1.60
CA ASP A 363 15.34 8.09 1.42
C ASP A 363 16.52 7.17 1.78
N LEU A 364 16.37 6.35 2.83
CA LEU A 364 17.34 5.31 3.17
C LEU A 364 17.41 4.21 2.11
N ALA A 365 16.26 3.79 1.57
CA ALA A 365 16.20 2.78 0.50
C ALA A 365 16.87 3.30 -0.78
N ALA A 366 16.63 4.56 -1.16
CA ALA A 366 17.33 5.20 -2.27
C ALA A 366 18.85 5.24 -2.04
N ALA A 367 19.29 5.58 -0.83
CA ALA A 367 20.69 5.58 -0.46
C ALA A 367 21.34 4.19 -0.58
N LEU A 368 20.73 3.14 0.00
CA LEU A 368 21.20 1.75 -0.11
C LEU A 368 21.23 1.27 -1.58
N ARG A 369 20.20 1.60 -2.38
CA ARG A 369 20.16 1.29 -3.82
C ARG A 369 21.29 1.98 -4.59
N SER A 370 21.67 3.22 -4.23
CA SER A 370 22.80 3.92 -4.83
C SER A 370 24.15 3.20 -4.59
N LEU A 371 24.24 2.44 -3.49
CA LEU A 371 25.36 1.55 -3.14
C LEU A 371 25.24 0.15 -3.79
N GLY A 372 24.31 -0.03 -4.73
CA GLY A 372 24.13 -1.26 -5.50
C GLY A 372 23.29 -2.34 -4.81
N GLN A 373 22.65 -2.03 -3.68
CA GLN A 373 21.81 -2.97 -2.94
C GLN A 373 20.39 -3.06 -3.50
N GLU A 374 19.69 -4.16 -3.19
CA GLU A 374 18.25 -4.32 -3.40
C GLU A 374 17.54 -3.95 -2.09
N VAL A 375 16.45 -3.22 -2.18
CA VAL A 375 15.72 -2.75 -0.99
C VAL A 375 14.24 -2.83 -1.23
N VAL A 376 13.53 -3.34 -0.23
CA VAL A 376 12.06 -3.35 -0.12
C VAL A 376 11.67 -2.69 1.20
N VAL A 377 10.53 -2.00 1.23
CA VAL A 377 10.03 -1.33 2.43
C VAL A 377 8.79 -2.06 2.95
N ASP A 378 8.87 -2.52 4.19
CA ASP A 378 7.78 -3.19 4.88
C ASP A 378 7.07 -2.23 5.83
N HIS A 379 5.81 -1.94 5.52
CA HIS A 379 4.89 -1.29 6.44
C HIS A 379 4.54 -2.22 7.61
N ARG A 380 3.96 -1.65 8.67
CA ARG A 380 3.66 -2.33 9.94
C ARG A 380 2.96 -3.69 9.79
N GLU A 381 1.97 -3.78 8.91
CA GLU A 381 1.19 -5.00 8.66
C GLU A 381 1.94 -6.05 7.80
N SER A 382 3.05 -5.65 7.16
CA SER A 382 3.88 -6.48 6.27
C SER A 382 5.26 -6.86 6.86
N HIS A 383 5.49 -6.60 8.14
CA HIS A 383 6.77 -6.94 8.80
C HIS A 383 7.13 -8.43 8.73
N VAL A 384 6.14 -9.29 8.53
CA VAL A 384 6.32 -10.74 8.31
C VAL A 384 5.69 -11.09 6.96
N ARG A 385 6.49 -11.63 6.03
CA ARG A 385 6.03 -12.02 4.69
C ARG A 385 6.38 -13.48 4.41
N PRO A 386 5.58 -14.44 4.91
CA PRO A 386 5.95 -15.86 4.92
C PRO A 386 6.25 -16.47 3.54
N LEU A 387 5.76 -15.85 2.46
CA LEU A 387 5.96 -16.33 1.08
C LEU A 387 7.20 -15.75 0.39
N SER A 388 7.82 -14.70 0.94
CA SER A 388 8.92 -13.98 0.27
C SER A 388 10.09 -13.57 1.16
N GLU A 389 9.94 -13.53 2.48
CA GLU A 389 10.98 -13.03 3.39
C GLU A 389 12.26 -13.88 3.39
N HIS A 390 12.19 -15.14 2.96
CA HIS A 390 13.37 -15.99 2.74
C HIS A 390 14.33 -15.45 1.67
N LEU A 391 13.88 -14.48 0.86
CA LEU A 391 14.70 -13.80 -0.15
C LEU A 391 15.54 -12.67 0.44
N ASP A 392 15.29 -12.23 1.68
CA ASP A 392 16.00 -11.10 2.26
C ASP A 392 17.31 -11.56 2.95
N ASP A 393 18.41 -10.88 2.65
CA ASP A 393 19.70 -11.13 3.34
C ASP A 393 19.80 -10.38 4.66
N VAL A 394 19.16 -9.22 4.71
CA VAL A 394 19.24 -8.26 5.80
C VAL A 394 17.84 -7.75 6.10
N THR A 395 17.54 -7.69 7.38
CA THR A 395 16.33 -7.04 7.89
C THR A 395 16.75 -5.88 8.77
N LEU A 396 16.43 -4.66 8.35
CA LEU A 396 16.65 -3.43 9.10
C LEU A 396 15.33 -2.95 9.70
N THR A 397 15.21 -3.03 11.03
CA THR A 397 14.09 -2.44 11.76
C THR A 397 14.41 -1.00 12.12
N LEU A 398 13.70 -0.05 11.49
CA LEU A 398 13.68 1.34 11.91
C LEU A 398 12.74 1.46 13.11
N ARG A 399 13.31 1.32 14.30
CA ARG A 399 12.57 1.17 15.54
C ARG A 399 12.03 2.51 16.01
N GLY A 400 10.74 2.72 15.71
CA GLY A 400 9.90 3.84 16.14
C GLY A 400 9.02 3.47 17.33
N LEU A 401 7.75 3.14 17.08
CA LEU A 401 6.78 2.75 18.12
C LEU A 401 6.69 1.23 18.35
N ASP A 402 6.78 0.44 17.29
CA ASP A 402 6.51 -1.00 17.33
C ASP A 402 7.78 -1.85 17.50
N ASP A 403 7.69 -2.82 18.41
CA ASP A 403 8.61 -3.96 18.44
C ASP A 403 8.24 -4.95 17.32
N THR A 404 9.25 -5.49 16.64
CA THR A 404 9.09 -6.33 15.44
C THR A 404 9.80 -7.68 15.61
N PRO A 405 9.18 -8.80 15.19
CA PRO A 405 9.85 -10.11 15.18
C PRO A 405 11.09 -10.12 14.29
N VAL A 406 12.19 -10.69 14.76
CA VAL A 406 13.42 -10.88 13.95
C VAL A 406 13.23 -11.98 12.90
N HIS A 407 13.92 -11.85 11.77
CA HIS A 407 13.90 -12.82 10.69
C HIS A 407 14.96 -13.91 10.93
N PRO A 408 14.59 -15.21 10.98
CA PRO A 408 15.48 -16.26 11.48
C PRO A 408 16.68 -16.58 10.58
N SER A 409 16.65 -16.23 9.29
CA SER A 409 17.75 -16.53 8.35
C SER A 409 18.44 -15.29 7.77
N ALA A 410 18.04 -14.08 8.18
CA ALA A 410 18.68 -12.83 7.75
C ALA A 410 19.62 -12.30 8.83
N THR A 411 20.51 -11.40 8.46
CA THR A 411 21.20 -10.54 9.42
C THR A 411 20.21 -9.50 9.95
N ASN A 412 19.92 -9.52 11.25
CA ASN A 412 18.93 -8.63 11.85
C ASN A 412 19.61 -7.37 12.39
N VAL A 413 19.23 -6.22 11.88
CA VAL A 413 19.76 -4.90 12.25
C VAL A 413 18.65 -4.09 12.91
N LEU A 414 18.90 -3.61 14.12
CA LEU A 414 18.03 -2.66 14.81
C LEU A 414 18.60 -1.26 14.70
N TRP A 415 17.79 -0.29 14.32
CA TRP A 415 18.13 1.12 14.44
C TRP A 415 17.04 1.84 15.23
N VAL A 416 17.32 2.14 16.50
CA VAL A 416 16.42 2.92 17.36
C VAL A 416 16.46 4.37 16.92
N ILE A 417 15.38 4.85 16.33
CA ILE A 417 15.29 6.22 15.80
C ILE A 417 14.47 7.14 16.71
N SER A 418 13.60 6.59 17.56
CA SER A 418 12.78 7.36 18.51
C SER A 418 12.30 6.48 19.66
N HIS A 419 11.61 7.09 20.63
CA HIS A 419 10.95 6.42 21.75
C HIS A 419 11.84 5.45 22.56
N PRO A 420 13.01 5.91 23.05
CA PRO A 420 13.96 5.05 23.76
C PRO A 420 13.38 4.35 25.00
N ASP A 421 12.36 4.93 25.65
CA ASP A 421 11.72 4.33 26.83
C ASP A 421 10.93 3.05 26.53
N LEU A 422 10.59 2.81 25.26
CA LEU A 422 9.87 1.61 24.83
C LEU A 422 10.80 0.43 24.51
N VAL A 423 12.12 0.65 24.46
CA VAL A 423 13.09 -0.35 24.03
C VAL A 423 13.67 -1.09 25.23
N THR A 424 13.56 -2.41 25.23
CA THR A 424 14.02 -3.25 26.34
C THR A 424 15.32 -3.97 26.04
N GLY A 425 16.09 -4.34 27.07
CA GLY A 425 17.29 -5.18 26.88
C GLY A 425 16.98 -6.55 26.24
N ALA A 426 15.82 -7.13 26.51
CA ALA A 426 15.37 -8.38 25.90
C ALA A 426 15.10 -8.23 24.40
N GLU A 427 14.52 -7.09 23.99
CA GLU A 427 14.36 -6.75 22.58
C GLU A 427 15.72 -6.59 21.90
N LEU A 428 16.63 -5.81 22.49
CA LEU A 428 17.99 -5.60 21.97
C LEU A 428 18.72 -6.94 21.78
N ALA A 429 18.56 -7.89 22.70
CA ALA A 429 19.25 -9.17 22.64
C ALA A 429 18.92 -10.01 21.38
N ARG A 430 17.79 -9.77 20.70
CA ARG A 430 17.36 -10.53 19.53
C ARG A 430 18.09 -10.15 18.22
N TYR A 431 18.68 -8.96 18.15
CA TYR A 431 19.28 -8.45 16.91
C TYR A 431 20.76 -8.81 16.78
N ASP A 432 21.29 -8.90 15.55
CA ASP A 432 22.72 -9.11 15.34
C ASP A 432 23.50 -7.81 15.55
N LEU A 433 22.99 -6.71 14.98
CA LEU A 433 23.58 -5.38 15.00
C LEU A 433 22.57 -4.38 15.59
N ARG A 434 23.06 -3.43 16.38
CA ARG A 434 22.23 -2.46 17.11
C ARG A 434 22.79 -1.07 16.93
N PHE A 435 21.94 -0.15 16.50
CA PHE A 435 22.23 1.25 16.32
C PHE A 435 21.21 2.11 17.05
N ALA A 436 21.59 3.33 17.45
CA ALA A 436 20.66 4.29 18.01
C ALA A 436 20.97 5.74 17.63
N ALA A 437 19.91 6.51 17.36
CA ALA A 437 20.00 7.93 17.03
C ALA A 437 20.28 8.84 18.24
N GLY A 438 20.33 8.30 19.45
CA GLY A 438 20.74 9.00 20.67
C GLY A 438 22.08 8.48 21.21
N PRO A 439 23.20 9.19 21.03
CA PRO A 439 24.52 8.72 21.49
C PRO A 439 24.64 8.53 23.01
N VAL A 440 23.96 9.39 23.78
CA VAL A 440 23.89 9.31 25.25
C VAL A 440 23.20 8.02 25.68
N TRP A 441 22.04 7.73 25.08
CA TRP A 441 21.31 6.49 25.29
C TRP A 441 22.10 5.25 24.89
N ALA A 442 22.70 5.26 23.70
CA ALA A 442 23.48 4.14 23.18
C ALA A 442 24.62 3.75 24.14
N SER A 443 25.35 4.74 24.65
CA SER A 443 26.45 4.55 25.60
C SER A 443 25.95 3.99 26.93
N ARG A 444 24.88 4.59 27.49
CA ARG A 444 24.27 4.16 28.75
C ARG A 444 23.73 2.73 28.66
N VAL A 445 22.92 2.43 27.66
CA VAL A 445 22.30 1.11 27.48
C VAL A 445 23.33 0.04 27.16
N SER A 446 24.40 0.37 26.43
CA SER A 446 25.52 -0.56 26.22
C SER A 446 26.18 -0.95 27.53
N ALA A 447 26.41 0.02 28.43
CA ALA A 447 27.00 -0.25 29.74
C ALA A 447 26.05 -1.03 30.67
N GLU A 448 24.75 -0.71 30.65
CA GLU A 448 23.74 -1.36 31.49
C GLU A 448 23.44 -2.81 31.08
N THR A 449 23.40 -3.08 29.77
CA THR A 449 22.99 -4.39 29.23
C THR A 449 24.15 -5.29 28.83
N GLY A 450 25.35 -4.73 28.64
CA GLY A 450 26.49 -5.43 28.04
C GLY A 450 26.33 -5.69 26.53
N LEU A 451 25.25 -5.23 25.90
CA LEU A 451 25.02 -5.34 24.47
C LEU A 451 25.54 -4.08 23.78
N HIS A 452 26.47 -4.22 22.85
CA HIS A 452 26.98 -3.07 22.11
C HIS A 452 25.90 -2.45 21.22
N VAL A 453 25.61 -1.16 21.46
CA VAL A 453 24.75 -0.31 20.65
C VAL A 453 25.59 0.83 20.09
N GLU A 454 25.74 0.87 18.77
CA GLU A 454 26.56 1.88 18.09
C GLU A 454 25.74 3.17 17.83
N PRO A 455 26.25 4.36 18.18
CA PRO A 455 25.60 5.61 17.82
C PRO A 455 25.50 5.80 16.30
N LEU A 456 24.28 6.01 15.80
CA LEU A 456 24.02 6.34 14.40
C LEU A 456 22.87 7.35 14.33
N LEU A 457 23.23 8.62 14.17
CA LEU A 457 22.27 9.72 14.08
C LEU A 457 21.35 9.56 12.86
N GLN A 458 20.15 10.17 12.93
CA GLN A 458 19.27 10.34 11.78
C GLN A 458 19.94 11.15 10.64
N ALA A 459 19.21 11.40 9.56
CA ALA A 459 19.78 11.87 8.31
C ALA A 459 18.84 12.78 7.51
N THR A 460 19.35 13.35 6.43
CA THR A 460 18.56 14.14 5.48
C THR A 460 18.86 13.71 4.05
N ASP A 461 17.92 13.99 3.14
CA ASP A 461 18.13 13.84 1.69
C ASP A 461 18.60 15.18 1.11
N PRO A 462 19.91 15.38 0.86
CA PRO A 462 20.41 16.64 0.31
C PRO A 462 20.00 16.90 -1.14
N ALA A 463 19.41 15.92 -1.86
CA ALA A 463 18.81 16.17 -3.16
C ALA A 463 17.46 16.90 -3.03
N ARG A 464 16.78 16.77 -1.88
CA ARG A 464 15.50 17.41 -1.56
C ARG A 464 15.66 18.60 -0.63
N PHE A 465 16.34 18.39 0.49
CA PHE A 465 16.59 19.40 1.52
C PHE A 465 17.96 20.03 1.31
N HIS A 466 17.97 21.12 0.54
CA HIS A 466 19.17 21.91 0.28
C HIS A 466 18.85 23.40 0.25
N PRO A 467 19.85 24.27 0.38
CA PRO A 467 19.63 25.70 0.27
C PRO A 467 19.13 26.07 -1.12
N GLY A 468 18.24 27.06 -1.19
CA GLY A 468 17.62 27.50 -2.43
C GLY A 468 16.91 28.84 -2.27
N PRO A 469 16.38 29.40 -3.38
CA PRO A 469 15.64 30.66 -3.33
C PRO A 469 14.37 30.53 -2.49
N VAL A 470 14.00 31.60 -1.77
CA VAL A 470 12.72 31.69 -1.07
C VAL A 470 11.56 31.44 -2.04
N ASP A 471 10.55 30.69 -1.61
CA ASP A 471 9.35 30.43 -2.39
C ASP A 471 8.34 31.58 -2.19
N PRO A 472 7.85 32.21 -3.27
CA PRO A 472 6.88 33.30 -3.18
C PRO A 472 5.60 32.94 -2.40
N ARG A 473 5.21 31.66 -2.37
CA ARG A 473 4.03 31.18 -1.62
C ARG A 473 4.17 31.39 -0.11
N TYR A 474 5.40 31.45 0.39
CA TYR A 474 5.73 31.63 1.80
C TYR A 474 6.47 32.95 2.06
N ALA A 475 6.34 33.93 1.15
CA ALA A 475 6.98 35.23 1.30
C ALA A 475 6.50 35.93 2.60
N GLY A 476 7.44 36.37 3.42
CA GLY A 476 7.15 37.01 4.70
C GLY A 476 6.79 36.05 5.85
N LEU A 477 6.95 34.74 5.66
CA LEU A 477 6.77 33.75 6.72
C LEU A 477 7.81 33.95 7.84
N ASP A 478 7.38 34.43 8.99
CA ASP A 478 8.26 34.71 10.12
C ASP A 478 8.68 33.41 10.83
N THR A 479 7.76 32.79 11.57
CA THR A 479 8.04 31.59 12.37
C THR A 479 7.15 30.43 11.94
N ALA A 480 7.74 29.27 11.65
CA ALA A 480 7.01 28.11 11.15
C ALA A 480 7.19 26.87 12.04
N PHE A 481 6.11 26.13 12.27
CA PHE A 481 6.14 24.80 12.89
C PHE A 481 5.37 23.81 12.03
N VAL A 482 5.97 22.65 11.74
CA VAL A 482 5.34 21.58 10.94
C VAL A 482 5.33 20.28 11.74
N GLY A 483 4.19 19.90 12.30
CA GLY A 483 4.03 18.66 13.04
C GLY A 483 2.65 18.51 13.66
N LYS A 484 2.18 17.27 13.79
CA LYS A 484 0.92 16.94 14.49
C LYS A 484 1.01 17.24 15.99
N THR A 485 -0.12 17.47 16.64
CA THR A 485 -0.18 17.68 18.10
C THR A 485 0.33 16.48 18.90
N ARG A 486 0.13 15.26 18.38
CA ARG A 486 0.36 14.00 19.12
C ARG A 486 -0.58 13.85 20.34
N ALA A 487 -1.78 14.43 20.26
CA ALA A 487 -2.73 14.52 21.38
C ALA A 487 -2.17 15.23 22.64
N VAL A 488 -1.09 16.00 22.49
CA VAL A 488 -0.51 16.86 23.52
C VAL A 488 -0.33 18.27 22.96
N PHE A 489 -0.40 19.29 23.81
CA PHE A 489 -0.03 20.63 23.37
C PHE A 489 1.50 20.73 23.35
N ARG A 490 2.08 20.66 22.15
CA ARG A 490 3.53 20.77 21.89
C ARG A 490 4.13 21.97 22.64
N PRO A 491 5.11 21.78 23.56
CA PRO A 491 5.69 22.85 24.35
C PRO A 491 6.17 24.05 23.53
N VAL A 492 6.86 23.82 22.40
CA VAL A 492 7.39 24.92 21.58
C VAL A 492 6.29 25.77 20.93
N VAL A 493 5.17 25.16 20.56
CA VAL A 493 4.02 25.87 19.98
C VAL A 493 3.32 26.69 21.07
N ARG A 494 3.10 26.10 22.25
CA ARG A 494 2.54 26.81 23.41
C ARG A 494 3.41 28.01 23.78
N ASP A 495 4.72 27.82 23.85
CA ASP A 495 5.67 28.85 24.24
C ASP A 495 5.76 29.95 23.18
N ALA A 496 5.67 29.61 21.89
CA ALA A 496 5.61 30.57 20.79
C ALA A 496 4.34 31.44 20.84
N VAL A 497 3.18 30.85 21.14
CA VAL A 497 1.92 31.58 21.34
C VAL A 497 2.02 32.49 22.56
N ALA A 498 2.54 32.00 23.69
CA ALA A 498 2.77 32.81 24.90
C ALA A 498 3.82 33.92 24.68
N ALA A 499 4.78 33.69 23.80
CA ALA A 499 5.77 34.67 23.39
C ALA A 499 5.18 35.78 22.51
N GLY A 500 4.00 35.55 21.90
CA GLY A 500 3.36 36.47 20.96
C GLY A 500 4.10 36.53 19.62
N LEU A 501 4.62 35.40 19.15
CA LEU A 501 5.31 35.31 17.86
C LEU A 501 4.32 35.31 16.69
N ASP A 502 4.78 35.79 15.53
CA ASP A 502 4.06 35.59 14.26
C ASP A 502 4.27 34.15 13.78
N LEU A 503 3.40 33.27 14.28
CA LEU A 503 3.52 31.83 14.14
C LEU A 503 2.56 31.29 13.09
N ALA A 504 3.09 30.43 12.22
CA ALA A 504 2.32 29.58 11.34
C ALA A 504 2.55 28.10 11.68
N VAL A 505 1.46 27.35 11.85
CA VAL A 505 1.48 25.94 12.21
C VAL A 505 0.84 25.11 11.11
N TRP A 506 1.51 24.03 10.71
CA TRP A 506 0.93 22.96 9.89
C TRP A 506 0.95 21.63 10.63
N GLY A 507 -0.15 20.89 10.57
CA GLY A 507 -0.26 19.55 11.14
C GLY A 507 -1.67 19.21 11.59
N GLU A 508 -2.00 17.92 11.62
CA GLU A 508 -3.28 17.44 12.11
C GLU A 508 -3.44 17.65 13.64
N GLY A 509 -4.65 17.98 14.06
CA GLY A 509 -5.08 18.02 15.46
C GLY A 509 -4.95 19.40 16.13
N TRP A 510 -4.58 20.44 15.39
CA TRP A 510 -4.45 21.82 15.90
C TRP A 510 -5.77 22.62 15.83
N GLU A 511 -6.80 22.09 15.18
CA GLU A 511 -8.09 22.74 14.96
C GLU A 511 -8.73 23.16 16.29
N GLY A 512 -9.01 24.46 16.41
CA GLY A 512 -9.62 25.04 17.61
C GLY A 512 -8.69 25.14 18.83
N LEU A 513 -7.41 24.77 18.71
CA LEU A 513 -6.43 24.85 19.81
C LEU A 513 -5.53 26.09 19.74
N LEU A 514 -5.45 26.72 18.56
CA LEU A 514 -4.55 27.86 18.30
C LEU A 514 -5.36 29.13 18.01
N PRO A 515 -4.77 30.33 18.25
CA PRO A 515 -5.40 31.59 17.85
C PRO A 515 -5.74 31.63 16.36
N ASP A 516 -6.75 32.44 16.01
CA ASP A 516 -7.21 32.58 14.62
C ASP A 516 -6.06 32.96 13.68
N GLY A 517 -5.97 32.23 12.57
CA GLY A 517 -4.93 32.42 11.56
C GLY A 517 -3.59 31.78 11.85
N VAL A 518 -3.34 31.20 13.03
CA VAL A 518 -2.06 30.50 13.31
C VAL A 518 -2.01 29.14 12.61
N HIS A 519 -3.10 28.36 12.67
CA HIS A 519 -3.19 27.07 11.97
C HIS A 519 -3.38 27.30 10.46
N ARG A 520 -2.42 26.87 9.64
CA ARG A 520 -2.38 27.12 8.19
C ARG A 520 -2.76 25.90 7.33
N GLY A 521 -2.82 24.70 7.92
CA GLY A 521 -3.24 23.49 7.21
C GLY A 521 -2.82 22.22 7.93
N VAL A 522 -3.48 21.11 7.61
CA VAL A 522 -3.28 19.83 8.32
C VAL A 522 -2.05 19.05 7.86
N PHE A 523 -1.48 19.40 6.71
CA PHE A 523 -0.39 18.67 6.09
C PHE A 523 0.40 19.59 5.15
N VAL A 524 1.70 19.29 4.98
CA VAL A 524 2.56 19.88 3.95
C VAL A 524 3.18 18.72 3.17
N PRO A 525 2.99 18.64 1.84
CA PRO A 525 3.64 17.63 1.02
C PRO A 525 5.15 17.62 1.24
N ASN A 526 5.76 16.43 1.32
CA ASN A 526 7.17 16.30 1.70
C ASN A 526 8.12 16.95 0.67
N ASP A 527 7.73 16.99 -0.60
CA ASP A 527 8.43 17.69 -1.68
C ASP A 527 8.30 19.22 -1.62
N GLU A 528 7.26 19.74 -0.98
CA GLU A 528 7.07 21.17 -0.73
C GLU A 528 7.75 21.65 0.57
N LEU A 529 8.02 20.74 1.50
CA LEU A 529 8.59 21.03 2.81
C LEU A 529 9.93 21.80 2.78
N PRO A 530 10.89 21.49 1.88
CA PRO A 530 12.12 22.28 1.76
C PRO A 530 11.86 23.76 1.42
N ALA A 531 10.81 24.01 0.64
CA ALA A 531 10.43 25.37 0.23
C ALA A 531 9.88 26.18 1.41
N LEU A 532 9.09 25.53 2.26
CA LEU A 532 8.62 26.12 3.50
C LEU A 532 9.80 26.44 4.43
N TYR A 533 10.69 25.47 4.67
CA TYR A 533 11.82 25.65 5.59
C TYR A 533 12.78 26.76 5.16
N ARG A 534 13.16 26.82 3.88
CA ARG A 534 14.06 27.89 3.39
C ARG A 534 13.42 29.28 3.39
N SER A 535 12.08 29.35 3.40
CA SER A 535 11.32 30.61 3.34
C SER A 535 10.97 31.16 4.72
N ALA A 536 10.84 30.29 5.73
CA ALA A 536 10.64 30.72 7.11
C ALA A 536 11.88 31.44 7.65
N ARG A 537 11.69 32.56 8.37
CA ARG A 537 12.80 33.23 9.06
C ARG A 537 13.33 32.37 10.21
N VAL A 538 12.44 31.67 10.93
CA VAL A 538 12.77 30.68 11.95
C VAL A 538 11.86 29.46 11.82
N VAL A 539 12.44 28.26 11.85
CA VAL A 539 11.71 27.00 11.98
C VAL A 539 11.73 26.57 13.44
N LEU A 540 10.58 26.19 13.99
CA LEU A 540 10.46 25.65 15.34
C LEU A 540 10.40 24.13 15.31
N ASN A 541 11.02 23.52 16.31
CA ASN A 541 10.97 22.10 16.56
C ASN A 541 10.86 21.80 18.06
N ASP A 542 10.33 20.64 18.39
CA ASP A 542 10.45 20.02 19.70
C ASP A 542 10.44 18.49 19.59
N HIS A 543 10.91 17.83 20.64
CA HIS A 543 11.01 16.38 20.71
C HIS A 543 9.89 15.80 21.59
N TRP A 544 9.87 14.48 21.71
CA TRP A 544 9.25 13.85 22.87
C TRP A 544 10.20 13.95 24.06
N ASP A 545 9.67 13.98 25.28
CA ASP A 545 10.47 14.16 26.50
C ASP A 545 11.57 13.11 26.66
N ASP A 546 11.26 11.85 26.33
CA ASP A 546 12.21 10.74 26.34
C ASP A 546 13.33 10.93 25.31
N MET A 547 12.97 11.35 24.09
CA MET A 547 13.92 11.66 23.03
C MET A 547 14.85 12.80 23.42
N ALA A 548 14.33 13.92 23.92
CA ALA A 548 15.13 15.08 24.32
C ALA A 548 16.13 14.71 25.45
N ARG A 549 15.62 14.04 26.49
CA ARG A 549 16.39 13.60 27.65
C ARG A 549 17.56 12.69 27.27
N ASP A 550 17.34 11.76 26.33
CA ASP A 550 18.29 10.72 25.95
C ASP A 550 19.13 11.05 24.70
N GLY A 551 19.05 12.29 24.20
CA GLY A 551 19.89 12.79 23.12
C GLY A 551 19.46 12.38 21.71
N PHE A 552 18.21 11.97 21.51
CA PHE A 552 17.67 11.63 20.20
C PHE A 552 17.26 12.89 19.43
N VAL A 553 18.03 13.21 18.40
CA VAL A 553 17.78 14.34 17.50
C VAL A 553 16.77 13.93 16.43
N SER A 554 15.63 14.61 16.37
CA SER A 554 14.57 14.35 15.39
C SER A 554 14.99 14.69 13.96
N ASN A 555 14.46 13.95 12.96
CA ASN A 555 14.77 14.15 11.54
C ASN A 555 14.58 15.58 11.06
N ARG A 556 13.54 16.26 11.59
CA ARG A 556 13.18 17.63 11.22
C ARG A 556 14.36 18.59 11.36
N LEU A 557 15.21 18.39 12.37
CA LEU A 557 16.40 19.23 12.55
C LEU A 557 17.38 19.09 11.41
N PHE A 558 17.63 17.85 10.95
CA PHE A 558 18.50 17.58 9.81
C PHE A 558 17.95 18.18 8.52
N ASP A 559 16.65 17.95 8.25
CA ASP A 559 15.99 18.45 7.04
C ASP A 559 15.95 19.98 7.00
N ALA A 560 15.50 20.64 8.07
CA ALA A 560 15.42 22.09 8.10
C ALA A 560 16.81 22.74 8.06
N ALA A 561 17.78 22.23 8.83
CA ALA A 561 19.15 22.78 8.83
C ALA A 561 19.83 22.64 7.46
N ALA A 562 19.60 21.52 6.74
CA ALA A 562 20.14 21.31 5.41
C ALA A 562 19.62 22.32 4.37
N THR A 563 18.41 22.88 4.57
CA THR A 563 17.90 24.00 3.74
C THR A 563 18.57 25.35 4.03
N GLY A 564 19.43 25.44 5.05
CA GLY A 564 20.02 26.70 5.51
C GLY A 564 19.07 27.54 6.40
N ALA A 565 17.98 26.93 6.89
CA ALA A 565 17.08 27.55 7.86
C ALA A 565 17.78 27.70 9.23
N LEU A 566 17.37 28.72 9.99
CA LEU A 566 17.62 28.77 11.43
C LEU A 566 16.52 27.97 12.12
N VAL A 567 16.91 27.01 12.95
CA VAL A 567 15.98 26.19 13.73
C VAL A 567 16.13 26.51 15.21
N VAL A 568 15.00 26.68 15.91
CA VAL A 568 14.97 26.81 17.37
C VAL A 568 14.21 25.62 17.96
N THR A 569 14.82 24.96 18.95
CA THR A 569 14.31 23.71 19.53
C THR A 569 14.46 23.65 21.05
N ASP A 570 13.74 22.75 21.69
CA ASP A 570 13.96 22.34 23.08
C ASP A 570 15.40 21.81 23.33
N PRO A 571 15.90 21.85 24.57
CA PRO A 571 17.25 21.37 24.89
C PRO A 571 17.43 19.88 24.61
N VAL A 572 18.45 19.54 23.81
CA VAL A 572 18.88 18.16 23.55
C VAL A 572 20.41 18.08 23.68
N PRO A 573 20.98 17.11 24.42
CA PRO A 573 22.43 16.97 24.56
C PRO A 573 23.18 16.95 23.22
N GLY A 574 24.13 17.88 23.05
CA GLY A 574 25.02 17.94 21.88
C GLY A 574 24.41 18.54 20.59
N VAL A 575 23.17 19.03 20.62
CA VAL A 575 22.46 19.46 19.39
C VAL A 575 23.06 20.70 18.72
N GLU A 576 23.56 21.68 19.48
CA GLU A 576 24.04 22.94 18.89
C GLU A 576 25.35 22.77 18.09
N GLU A 577 26.27 21.96 18.63
CA GLU A 577 27.54 21.63 17.99
C GLU A 577 27.34 20.80 16.73
N LEU A 578 26.34 19.92 16.73
CA LEU A 578 26.02 19.01 15.62
C LEU A 578 25.66 19.76 14.32
N PHE A 579 25.04 20.94 14.42
CA PHE A 579 24.51 21.66 13.25
C PHE A 579 25.24 22.95 12.92
N HIS A 580 26.49 23.11 13.40
CA HIS A 580 27.34 24.28 13.10
C HIS A 580 26.62 25.62 13.38
N GLY A 581 25.81 25.67 14.44
CA GLY A 581 25.02 26.84 14.83
C GLY A 581 23.74 27.10 14.02
N ALA A 582 23.32 26.19 13.12
CA ALA A 582 22.03 26.25 12.43
C ALA A 582 20.84 25.94 13.35
N VAL A 583 21.08 25.19 14.41
CA VAL A 583 20.09 24.81 15.42
C VAL A 583 20.50 25.43 16.75
N ARG A 584 19.57 26.14 17.39
CA ARG A 584 19.75 26.77 18.71
C ARG A 584 18.73 26.24 19.69
N THR A 585 19.12 26.06 20.94
CA THR A 585 18.19 25.65 21.99
C THR A 585 17.59 26.85 22.72
N TYR A 586 16.40 26.68 23.31
CA TYR A 586 15.81 27.69 24.19
C TYR A 586 15.41 27.07 25.54
N ALA A 587 15.47 27.85 26.61
CA ALA A 587 15.13 27.38 27.97
C ALA A 587 13.87 28.03 28.57
N SER A 588 13.33 29.07 27.94
CA SER A 588 12.13 29.76 28.42
C SER A 588 11.40 30.52 27.33
N VAL A 589 10.14 30.92 27.57
CA VAL A 589 9.35 31.79 26.67
C VAL A 589 10.08 33.11 26.35
N ALA A 590 10.75 33.70 27.34
CA ALA A 590 11.48 34.95 27.14
C ALA A 590 12.71 34.76 26.24
N ASP A 591 13.38 33.62 26.39
CA ASP A 591 14.53 33.21 25.59
C ASP A 591 14.12 32.88 24.14
N LEU A 592 13.07 32.09 23.96
CA LEU A 592 12.48 31.83 22.64
C LEU A 592 12.14 33.13 21.91
N ARG A 593 11.50 34.08 22.60
CA ARG A 593 11.18 35.41 22.05
C ARG A 593 12.44 36.17 21.66
N ALA A 594 13.50 36.12 22.46
CA ALA A 594 14.76 36.79 22.17
C ALA A 594 15.46 36.18 20.95
N LEU A 595 15.58 34.85 20.89
CA LEU A 595 16.18 34.12 19.78
C LEU A 595 15.44 34.35 18.47
N VAL A 596 14.11 34.28 18.50
CA VAL A 596 13.28 34.54 17.32
C VAL A 596 13.41 36.00 16.89
N ARG A 597 13.43 36.97 17.79
CA ARG A 597 13.64 38.39 17.42
C ARG A 597 15.02 38.65 16.83
N GLN A 598 16.06 38.04 17.40
CA GLN A 598 17.42 38.12 16.87
C GLN A 598 17.51 37.51 15.47
N GLY A 599 16.83 36.37 15.27
CA GLY A 599 16.86 35.63 14.01
C GLY A 599 18.26 35.15 13.65
N GLU A 600 18.46 34.93 12.34
CA GLU A 600 19.76 34.53 11.81
C GLU A 600 20.68 35.74 11.67
N THR A 601 21.89 35.61 12.21
CA THR A 601 22.93 36.63 12.18
C THR A 601 24.02 36.34 11.15
N ALA A 602 24.09 35.10 10.67
CA ALA A 602 24.99 34.69 9.60
C ALA A 602 24.58 35.30 8.26
N SER A 603 25.56 35.53 7.37
CA SER A 603 25.27 36.03 6.02
C SER A 603 24.49 35.00 5.20
N ALA A 604 23.83 35.43 4.13
CA ALA A 604 23.15 34.49 3.23
C ALA A 604 24.10 33.43 2.65
N ALA A 605 25.36 33.80 2.37
CA ALA A 605 26.38 32.88 1.90
C ALA A 605 26.75 31.84 2.98
N ASP A 606 26.99 32.28 4.22
CA ASP A 606 27.32 31.38 5.33
C ASP A 606 26.19 30.38 5.61
N ARG A 607 24.93 30.82 5.51
CA ARG A 607 23.76 29.93 5.67
C ARG A 607 23.71 28.85 4.59
N VAL A 608 24.00 29.23 3.33
CA VAL A 608 24.05 28.29 2.21
C VAL A 608 25.18 27.28 2.40
N ASP A 609 26.38 27.74 2.77
CA ASP A 609 27.52 26.85 2.98
C ASP A 609 27.30 25.92 4.18
N ARG A 610 26.71 26.43 5.26
CA ARG A 610 26.30 25.63 6.42
C ARG A 610 25.26 24.57 6.06
N GLY A 611 24.20 24.94 5.32
CA GLY A 611 23.17 23.99 4.89
C GLY A 611 23.74 22.88 3.99
N ARG A 612 24.60 23.23 3.02
CA ARG A 612 25.32 22.26 2.19
C ARG A 612 26.19 21.32 3.01
N ARG A 613 26.90 21.86 4.01
CA ARG A 613 27.74 21.08 4.92
C ARG A 613 26.91 20.07 5.71
N VAL A 614 25.81 20.52 6.34
CA VAL A 614 24.88 19.63 7.06
C VAL A 614 24.35 18.53 6.12
N GLY A 615 23.92 18.90 4.92
CA GLY A 615 23.45 17.93 3.92
C GLY A 615 24.50 16.91 3.53
N ALA A 616 25.78 17.30 3.42
CA ALA A 616 26.87 16.39 3.07
C ALA A 616 27.31 15.47 4.22
N GLU A 617 27.36 15.98 5.45
CA GLU A 617 27.76 15.24 6.66
C GLU A 617 26.66 14.28 7.15
N HIS A 618 25.40 14.68 7.00
CA HIS A 618 24.25 13.93 7.50
C HIS A 618 23.36 13.34 6.40
N ALA A 619 23.88 13.14 5.19
CA ALA A 619 23.16 12.46 4.10
C ALA A 619 22.80 11.01 4.46
N PHE A 620 21.65 10.53 3.98
CA PHE A 620 21.28 9.10 4.11
C PHE A 620 22.32 8.15 3.53
N VAL A 621 23.03 8.53 2.47
CA VAL A 621 24.13 7.71 1.90
C VAL A 621 25.22 7.41 2.92
N ARG A 622 25.52 8.34 3.84
CA ARG A 622 26.49 8.11 4.91
C ARG A 622 26.01 7.07 5.91
N ARG A 623 24.72 7.04 6.21
CA ARG A 623 24.12 6.04 7.10
C ARG A 623 24.07 4.68 6.42
N ALA A 624 23.72 4.66 5.14
CA ALA A 624 23.73 3.45 4.32
C ALA A 624 25.14 2.84 4.21
N GLU A 625 26.19 3.65 4.05
CA GLU A 625 27.60 3.20 4.08
C GLU A 625 27.92 2.48 5.39
N VAL A 626 27.66 3.12 6.54
CA VAL A 626 27.91 2.54 7.88
C VAL A 626 27.14 1.23 8.08
N LEU A 627 25.84 1.20 7.74
CA LEU A 627 25.00 0.02 7.88
C LEU A 627 25.50 -1.14 7.00
N LEU A 628 25.83 -0.84 5.74
CA LEU A 628 26.31 -1.84 4.79
C LEU A 628 27.66 -2.43 5.21
N ASP A 629 28.58 -1.59 5.66
CA ASP A 629 29.90 -2.04 6.13
C ASP A 629 29.79 -2.92 7.37
N ALA A 630 28.95 -2.53 8.35
CA ALA A 630 28.70 -3.32 9.55
C ALA A 630 28.08 -4.69 9.22
N VAL A 631 27.11 -4.73 8.30
CA VAL A 631 26.50 -5.98 7.84
C VAL A 631 27.51 -6.87 7.13
N ARG A 632 28.33 -6.31 6.24
CA ARG A 632 29.39 -7.07 5.55
C ARG A 632 30.40 -7.65 6.52
N GLN A 633 30.83 -6.86 7.51
CA GLN A 633 31.72 -7.34 8.55
C GLN A 633 31.08 -8.49 9.34
N ARG A 634 29.83 -8.33 9.78
CA ARG A 634 29.09 -9.37 10.51
C ARG A 634 28.97 -10.67 9.72
N ARG A 635 28.68 -10.59 8.42
CA ARG A 635 28.54 -11.72 7.49
C ARG A 635 29.87 -12.37 7.10
N SER A 636 30.99 -11.67 7.23
CA SER A 636 32.33 -12.25 6.96
C SER A 636 32.86 -13.12 8.10
N VAL A 637 32.28 -12.99 9.31
CA VAL A 637 32.74 -13.67 10.54
C VAL A 637 31.88 -14.90 10.87
N GLY A 638 30.68 -15.01 10.30
CA GLY A 638 29.78 -16.16 10.46
C GLY A 638 29.79 -17.05 9.24
#